data_AF-A0A378QT58-F1
#
_entry.id   AF-A0A378QT58-F1
#
_cell.length_a   1.000
_cell.length_b   1.000
_cell.length_c   1.000
_cell.angle_alpha   90.00
_cell.angle_beta   90.00
_cell.angle_gamma   90.00
#
_symmetry.space_group_name_H-M   'P 1'
#
loop_
_entity.id
_entity.type
_entity.pdbx_description
1 polymer ?
#
loop_
_entity_poly.entity_id
_entity_poly.type
_entity_poly.pdbx_seq_one_letter_code
_entity_poly.pdbx_strand_id
1 'polypeptide(L)'
;MTNPLHTDFLAFLPAVIERLNTVNEIKKVFTANDLSDLNEAKTNTNRIDGCVYVVLDSFAPASEASKGKNQAMDITFSVILAKQYYNKTGVGDVGATLTAIAKALIGYEPTDGQGQYLTLNPIYLDKGAGVLYQQGFALYPLRFKTQSVKDKTMFNFFKKSKTTEVQKESKLDKKSLMTPLDTAIHAFDNETYDDNLNRLIAETGKSRTEILNIILNDDEVEGCRDDIESAIKAMPFIVWGDELDENTQNELIKIITPHIKTFAELAVLAKFNGHAIAEYVYKQDDKGRLVIDKVLNRVDDLDNYRFLRDGRIIFNHLGIETAINTEVKNLVLTHRATPARPMGQMTVIKAYPSVLLRNKSWAYLGQFIVRYAQPYIVGKQSEFDFNNKFVSALYRFVSGGATTIDKDSEIQIHQLQNNGQAFEMAEQMSNRRIQKLLLGRVKTSDQTHGSRSANETDDKARIDRIGSYLELAKEAIQHAINAMLAVNAHFGTPLVSGGQVWFEWKNEKAVDKTRAERDKLYLDTGRFALTKDYYKDILGYEEHHFTIIEPAPHTPKQGQELPLSLLLSDSGKAGHRPKDDHNHSHDDEPLTEKQRKIANAKGDIIQSLLDDSTDFADFEKKLAVLSFDNDEFVAELTKQGMSEFLKGLSGVENDG
;
A
#
# COMPACT_ATOMS: atom_id res chain seq x y z
N MET A 1 37.34 -37.36 -32.19
CA MET A 1 36.30 -36.36 -32.48
C MET A 1 36.81 -35.02 -31.98
N THR A 2 37.02 -34.10 -32.92
CA THR A 2 37.54 -32.74 -32.67
C THR A 2 36.53 -31.97 -31.82
N ASN A 3 36.97 -31.55 -30.64
CA ASN A 3 36.15 -30.81 -29.69
C ASN A 3 35.82 -29.43 -30.31
N PRO A 4 34.54 -29.03 -30.39
CA PRO A 4 34.17 -27.77 -31.01
C PRO A 4 34.61 -26.61 -30.13
N LEU A 5 35.77 -26.05 -30.46
CA LEU A 5 36.36 -24.91 -29.78
C LEU A 5 35.96 -23.64 -30.51
N HIS A 6 34.75 -23.15 -30.21
CA HIS A 6 34.31 -21.85 -30.70
C HIS A 6 34.60 -20.76 -29.67
N THR A 7 35.09 -19.61 -30.15
CA THR A 7 35.36 -18.42 -29.35
C THR A 7 34.08 -17.84 -28.71
N ASP A 8 32.93 -18.18 -29.28
CA ASP A 8 31.59 -17.82 -28.82
C ASP A 8 30.77 -19.08 -28.54
N PHE A 9 30.43 -19.31 -27.27
CA PHE A 9 29.65 -20.47 -26.83
C PHE A 9 28.15 -20.36 -27.18
N LEU A 10 27.70 -19.21 -27.71
CA LEU A 10 26.35 -18.98 -28.23
C LEU A 10 26.28 -19.04 -29.77
N ALA A 11 27.38 -19.36 -30.45
CA ALA A 11 27.47 -19.43 -31.91
C ALA A 11 26.48 -20.42 -32.56
N PHE A 12 25.88 -21.32 -31.78
CA PHE A 12 24.83 -22.23 -32.25
C PHE A 12 23.46 -21.57 -32.47
N LEU A 13 23.18 -20.41 -31.84
CA LEU A 13 21.87 -19.75 -31.93
C LEU A 13 21.50 -19.31 -33.36
N PRO A 14 22.39 -18.70 -34.16
CA PRO A 14 22.13 -18.41 -35.57
C PRO A 14 21.76 -19.66 -36.39
N ALA A 15 22.45 -20.79 -36.18
CA ALA A 15 22.15 -22.04 -36.87
C ALA A 15 20.78 -22.63 -36.46
N VAL A 16 20.38 -22.47 -35.19
CA VAL A 16 19.03 -22.81 -34.70
C VAL A 16 17.96 -21.95 -35.38
N ILE A 17 18.22 -20.65 -35.54
CA ILE A 17 17.29 -19.73 -36.21
C ILE A 17 17.16 -20.08 -37.70
N GLU A 18 18.27 -20.35 -38.39
CA GLU A 18 18.26 -20.78 -39.79
C GLU A 18 17.46 -22.09 -39.95
N ARG A 19 17.69 -23.05 -39.05
CA ARG A 19 16.95 -24.32 -39.03
C ARG A 19 15.45 -24.11 -38.82
N LEU A 20 15.05 -23.22 -37.92
CA LEU A 20 13.63 -22.89 -37.71
C LEU A 20 13.01 -22.20 -38.92
N ASN A 21 13.75 -21.37 -39.65
CA ASN A 21 13.26 -20.75 -40.90
C ASN A 21 12.99 -21.78 -42.02
N THR A 22 13.48 -23.03 -41.92
CA THR A 22 13.16 -24.11 -42.86
C THR A 22 11.84 -24.84 -42.57
N VAL A 23 11.18 -24.51 -41.44
CA VAL A 23 9.91 -25.12 -41.04
C VAL A 23 8.76 -24.37 -41.71
N ASN A 24 8.09 -25.03 -42.66
CA ASN A 24 7.03 -24.42 -43.48
C ASN A 24 5.85 -23.87 -42.66
N GLU A 25 5.61 -24.45 -41.49
CA GLU A 25 4.55 -24.07 -40.57
C GLU A 25 4.86 -22.79 -39.77
N ILE A 26 6.09 -22.26 -39.84
CA ILE A 26 6.52 -21.03 -39.17
C ILE A 26 6.49 -19.88 -40.17
N LYS A 27 5.71 -18.83 -39.86
CA LYS A 27 5.59 -17.65 -40.73
C LYS A 27 6.85 -16.79 -40.74
N LYS A 28 7.48 -16.62 -39.58
CA LYS A 28 8.73 -15.88 -39.38
C LYS A 28 9.35 -16.20 -38.03
N VAL A 29 10.68 -16.22 -37.96
CA VAL A 29 11.45 -16.38 -36.71
C VAL A 29 12.03 -15.02 -36.27
N PHE A 30 11.88 -14.70 -34.99
CA PHE A 30 12.44 -13.52 -34.35
C PHE A 30 13.33 -13.91 -33.16
N THR A 31 14.30 -13.05 -32.82
CA THR A 31 15.07 -13.14 -31.58
C THR A 31 14.56 -12.12 -30.58
N ALA A 32 14.35 -12.52 -29.32
CA ALA A 32 14.02 -11.62 -28.22
C ALA A 32 15.03 -11.81 -27.09
N ASN A 33 15.38 -10.72 -26.38
CA ASN A 33 16.38 -10.80 -25.31
C ASN A 33 15.75 -11.32 -24.02
N ASP A 34 14.47 -11.02 -23.79
CA ASP A 34 13.67 -11.50 -22.66
C ASP A 34 12.21 -11.73 -23.10
N LEU A 35 11.49 -12.58 -22.37
CA LEU A 35 10.03 -12.74 -22.47
C LEU A 35 9.32 -11.40 -22.22
N SER A 36 9.91 -10.49 -21.42
CA SER A 36 9.39 -9.13 -21.22
C SER A 36 9.47 -8.24 -22.46
N ASP A 37 10.36 -8.52 -23.42
CA ASP A 37 10.41 -7.78 -24.70
C ASP A 37 9.18 -8.06 -25.58
N LEU A 38 8.42 -9.12 -25.25
CA LEU A 38 7.11 -9.36 -25.84
C LEU A 38 6.02 -8.49 -25.19
N ASN A 39 6.28 -7.75 -24.11
CA ASN A 39 5.30 -6.93 -23.38
C ASN A 39 5.33 -5.44 -23.75
N GLU A 40 6.45 -4.92 -24.26
CA GLU A 40 6.59 -3.48 -24.54
C GLU A 40 6.24 -3.13 -25.99
N ALA A 41 5.31 -2.19 -26.17
CA ALA A 41 5.00 -1.57 -27.47
C ALA A 41 6.14 -0.68 -28.04
N LYS A 42 7.36 -0.75 -27.47
CA LYS A 42 8.49 0.13 -27.79
C LYS A 42 9.59 -0.53 -28.63
N THR A 43 9.60 -1.84 -28.78
CA THR A 43 10.47 -2.52 -29.75
C THR A 43 9.65 -2.88 -30.99
N ASN A 44 10.25 -2.79 -32.18
CA ASN A 44 9.62 -3.02 -33.49
C ASN A 44 9.19 -4.50 -33.74
N THR A 45 8.97 -5.26 -32.67
CA THR A 45 8.55 -6.67 -32.60
C THR A 45 7.06 -6.75 -32.24
N ASN A 46 6.19 -6.30 -33.14
CA ASN A 46 4.77 -6.60 -33.02
C ASN A 46 4.57 -8.13 -32.92
N ARG A 47 3.71 -8.59 -32.00
CA ARG A 47 3.28 -10.00 -31.93
C ARG A 47 2.52 -10.33 -33.21
N ILE A 48 3.09 -11.17 -34.09
CA ILE A 48 2.48 -11.55 -35.36
C ILE A 48 1.98 -12.99 -35.25
N ASP A 49 0.73 -13.23 -35.65
CA ASP A 49 0.13 -14.56 -35.68
C ASP A 49 0.94 -15.53 -36.55
N GLY A 50 1.25 -16.71 -36.00
CA GLY A 50 2.02 -17.76 -36.65
C GLY A 50 3.54 -17.57 -36.64
N CYS A 51 4.06 -16.58 -35.91
CA CYS A 51 5.50 -16.35 -35.76
C CYS A 51 6.08 -17.02 -34.51
N VAL A 52 7.39 -17.26 -34.55
CA VAL A 52 8.14 -17.92 -33.48
C VAL A 52 9.22 -16.99 -32.94
N TYR A 53 9.39 -16.97 -31.62
CA TYR A 53 10.38 -16.16 -30.92
C TYR A 53 11.38 -17.07 -30.21
N VAL A 54 12.67 -16.89 -30.47
CA VAL A 54 13.76 -17.60 -29.79
C VAL A 54 14.31 -16.72 -28.67
N VAL A 55 14.29 -17.24 -27.44
CA VAL A 55 14.73 -16.55 -26.22
C VAL A 55 15.78 -17.41 -25.53
N LEU A 56 16.89 -16.80 -25.12
CA LEU A 56 17.90 -17.48 -24.32
C LEU A 56 17.48 -17.44 -22.84
N ASP A 57 17.21 -18.60 -22.22
CA ASP A 57 16.70 -18.63 -20.85
C ASP A 57 17.82 -18.52 -19.82
N SER A 58 18.84 -19.38 -19.95
CA SER A 58 19.91 -19.50 -18.95
C SER A 58 21.11 -20.26 -19.51
N PHE A 59 22.29 -19.96 -18.98
CA PHE A 59 23.49 -20.77 -19.18
C PHE A 59 24.23 -20.96 -17.85
N ALA A 60 24.72 -22.16 -17.58
CA ALA A 60 25.42 -22.50 -16.34
C ALA A 60 26.55 -23.51 -16.61
N PRO A 61 27.63 -23.53 -15.83
CA PRO A 61 28.62 -24.60 -15.93
C PRO A 61 28.00 -25.98 -15.70
N ALA A 62 28.33 -26.95 -16.56
CA ALA A 62 27.84 -28.33 -16.42
C ALA A 62 28.53 -29.08 -15.25
N SER A 63 29.61 -28.55 -14.69
CA SER A 63 30.33 -29.10 -13.52
C SER A 63 31.19 -28.02 -12.83
N GLU A 64 31.63 -28.33 -11.60
CA GLU A 64 32.57 -27.50 -10.84
C GLU A 64 33.87 -27.25 -11.63
N ALA A 65 34.46 -26.07 -11.44
CA ALA A 65 35.57 -25.60 -12.26
C ALA A 65 36.83 -26.48 -12.10
N SER A 66 37.06 -27.41 -13.03
CA SER A 66 38.37 -28.06 -13.15
C SER A 66 39.44 -27.06 -13.62
N LYS A 67 40.73 -27.32 -13.32
CA LYS A 67 41.89 -26.50 -13.74
C LYS A 67 42.12 -26.49 -15.27
N GLY A 68 41.23 -27.08 -16.07
CA GLY A 68 41.28 -27.06 -17.53
C GLY A 68 41.00 -25.68 -18.13
N LYS A 69 41.58 -25.39 -19.30
CA LYS A 69 41.38 -24.15 -20.08
C LYS A 69 39.94 -23.98 -20.57
N ASN A 70 39.19 -25.07 -20.68
CA ASN A 70 37.84 -25.10 -21.26
C ASN A 70 36.80 -25.54 -20.21
N GLN A 71 35.59 -24.98 -20.28
CA GLN A 71 34.46 -25.31 -19.41
C GLN A 71 33.23 -25.68 -20.24
N ALA A 72 32.62 -26.84 -19.97
CA ALA A 72 31.32 -27.17 -20.53
C ALA A 72 30.23 -26.33 -19.86
N MET A 73 29.34 -25.75 -20.67
CA MET A 73 28.22 -24.91 -20.27
C MET A 73 26.92 -25.61 -20.68
N ASP A 74 26.05 -25.88 -19.72
CA ASP A 74 24.64 -26.18 -19.95
C ASP A 74 23.96 -24.90 -20.43
N ILE A 75 23.28 -24.97 -21.58
CA ILE A 75 22.58 -23.84 -22.19
C ILE A 75 21.12 -24.23 -22.41
N THR A 76 20.22 -23.37 -21.98
CA THR A 76 18.77 -23.57 -22.10
C THR A 76 18.16 -22.37 -22.83
N PHE A 77 17.30 -22.65 -23.80
CA PHE A 77 16.61 -21.64 -24.61
C PHE A 77 15.17 -22.07 -24.90
N SER A 78 14.29 -21.08 -25.07
CA SER A 78 12.88 -21.27 -25.37
C SER A 78 12.55 -20.84 -26.80
N VAL A 79 11.67 -21.60 -27.44
CA VAL A 79 11.09 -21.32 -28.75
C VAL A 79 9.58 -21.14 -28.55
N ILE A 80 9.09 -19.92 -28.76
CA ILE A 80 7.74 -19.52 -28.38
C ILE A 80 6.91 -19.26 -29.63
N LEU A 81 5.89 -20.09 -29.85
CA LEU A 81 4.92 -19.88 -30.93
C LEU A 81 3.82 -18.91 -30.47
N ALA A 82 3.61 -17.82 -31.21
CA ALA A 82 2.53 -16.88 -30.97
C ALA A 82 1.34 -17.14 -31.90
N LYS A 83 0.15 -17.34 -31.33
CA LYS A 83 -1.10 -17.51 -32.07
C LYS A 83 -2.18 -16.57 -31.56
N GLN A 84 -2.89 -15.91 -32.47
CA GLN A 84 -3.96 -14.98 -32.12
C GLN A 84 -5.18 -15.75 -31.59
N TYR A 85 -5.75 -15.29 -30.49
CA TYR A 85 -6.78 -16.00 -29.72
C TYR A 85 -8.03 -15.11 -29.60
N TYR A 86 -8.97 -15.24 -30.55
CA TYR A 86 -10.21 -14.45 -30.56
C TYR A 86 -11.50 -15.24 -30.24
N ASN A 87 -11.53 -16.57 -30.32
CA ASN A 87 -12.72 -17.38 -29.95
C ASN A 87 -12.35 -18.85 -29.64
N LYS A 88 -13.05 -19.46 -28.67
CA LYS A 88 -12.79 -20.79 -28.06
C LYS A 88 -12.92 -22.03 -28.98
N THR A 89 -12.99 -21.87 -30.30
CA THR A 89 -13.20 -22.96 -31.26
C THR A 89 -12.06 -23.02 -32.26
N GLY A 90 -10.99 -23.73 -31.90
CA GLY A 90 -9.93 -24.12 -32.84
C GLY A 90 -8.54 -24.21 -32.22
N VAL A 91 -8.15 -25.39 -31.72
CA VAL A 91 -6.74 -25.80 -31.51
C VAL A 91 -6.09 -26.20 -32.86
N GLY A 92 -6.75 -25.85 -33.97
CA GLY A 92 -6.59 -26.49 -35.28
C GLY A 92 -5.45 -25.90 -36.11
N ASP A 93 -4.22 -26.22 -35.70
CA ASP A 93 -2.94 -26.24 -36.45
C ASP A 93 -1.75 -26.11 -35.49
N VAL A 94 -1.97 -25.52 -34.30
CA VAL A 94 -0.96 -25.30 -33.25
C VAL A 94 -0.19 -26.58 -32.93
N GLY A 95 -0.89 -27.70 -32.74
CA GLY A 95 -0.24 -28.99 -32.46
C GLY A 95 0.67 -29.48 -33.59
N ALA A 96 0.29 -29.26 -34.85
CA ALA A 96 1.11 -29.59 -36.00
C ALA A 96 2.36 -28.71 -36.06
N THR A 97 2.21 -27.39 -35.85
CA THR A 97 3.33 -26.44 -35.82
C THR A 97 4.32 -26.74 -34.68
N LEU A 98 3.81 -27.02 -33.46
CA LEU A 98 4.67 -27.39 -32.33
C LEU A 98 5.41 -28.71 -32.57
N THR A 99 4.74 -29.68 -33.20
CA THR A 99 5.37 -30.96 -33.59
C THR A 99 6.44 -30.74 -34.66
N ALA A 100 6.20 -29.87 -35.63
CA ALA A 100 7.18 -29.52 -36.67
C ALA A 100 8.42 -28.82 -36.08
N ILE A 101 8.23 -27.89 -35.14
CA ILE A 101 9.31 -27.24 -34.38
C ILE A 101 10.12 -28.28 -33.59
N ALA A 102 9.45 -29.16 -32.85
CA ALA A 102 10.11 -30.20 -32.08
C ALA A 102 10.90 -31.15 -32.99
N LYS A 103 10.34 -31.56 -34.13
CA LYS A 103 11.01 -32.42 -35.11
C LYS A 103 12.22 -31.73 -35.77
N ALA A 104 12.18 -30.41 -35.92
CA ALA A 104 13.28 -29.66 -36.52
C ALA A 104 14.50 -29.54 -35.59
N LEU A 105 14.27 -29.52 -34.27
CA LEU A 105 15.29 -29.23 -33.25
C LEU A 105 15.73 -30.43 -32.41
N ILE A 106 14.86 -31.38 -32.10
CA ILE A 106 15.23 -32.55 -31.29
C ILE A 106 16.22 -33.42 -32.09
N GLY A 107 17.39 -33.67 -31.49
CA GLY A 107 18.48 -34.41 -32.12
C GLY A 107 19.27 -33.58 -33.14
N TYR A 108 18.98 -32.28 -33.31
CA TYR A 108 19.75 -31.42 -34.18
C TYR A 108 21.12 -31.12 -33.54
N GLU A 109 22.17 -31.31 -34.33
CA GLU A 109 23.55 -30.97 -33.99
C GLU A 109 23.96 -29.76 -34.86
N PRO A 110 23.90 -28.52 -34.33
CA PRO A 110 24.23 -27.35 -35.12
C PRO A 110 25.71 -27.41 -35.54
N THR A 111 25.99 -27.09 -36.81
CA THR A 111 27.35 -27.02 -37.35
C THR A 111 27.64 -25.63 -37.93
N ASP A 112 28.90 -25.23 -37.95
CA ASP A 112 29.33 -24.02 -38.65
C ASP A 112 29.35 -24.22 -40.18
N GLY A 113 29.64 -23.15 -40.92
CA GLY A 113 29.75 -23.18 -42.39
C GLY A 113 30.89 -24.05 -42.93
N GLN A 114 31.73 -24.64 -42.07
CA GLN A 114 32.81 -25.57 -42.41
C GLN A 114 32.49 -27.02 -41.96
N GLY A 115 31.29 -27.27 -41.40
CA GLY A 115 30.85 -28.58 -40.97
C GLY A 115 31.35 -29.02 -39.59
N GLN A 116 31.91 -28.11 -38.78
CA GLN A 116 32.27 -28.40 -37.39
C GLN A 116 31.06 -28.21 -36.46
N TYR A 117 30.89 -29.09 -35.50
CA TYR A 117 29.82 -28.98 -34.50
C TYR A 117 29.95 -27.69 -33.68
N LEU A 118 28.84 -27.07 -33.29
CA LEU A 118 28.78 -25.87 -32.45
C LEU A 118 28.38 -26.18 -31.00
N THR A 119 27.97 -27.43 -30.74
CA THR A 119 27.50 -27.93 -29.45
C THR A 119 28.17 -29.25 -29.13
N LEU A 120 28.29 -29.57 -27.84
CA LEU A 120 28.84 -30.83 -27.33
C LEU A 120 27.83 -31.98 -27.42
N ASN A 121 26.54 -31.68 -27.28
CA ASN A 121 25.45 -32.65 -27.33
C ASN A 121 24.35 -32.15 -28.27
N PRO A 122 23.62 -33.06 -28.95
CA PRO A 122 22.43 -32.71 -29.70
C PRO A 122 21.42 -31.94 -28.85
N ILE A 123 20.66 -31.06 -29.49
CA ILE A 123 19.58 -30.33 -28.83
C ILE A 123 18.47 -31.31 -28.42
N TYR A 124 18.02 -31.24 -27.17
CA TYR A 124 16.90 -32.05 -26.68
C TYR A 124 15.85 -31.19 -25.99
N LEU A 125 14.63 -31.71 -25.91
CA LEU A 125 13.48 -31.05 -25.29
C LEU A 125 13.59 -31.14 -23.76
N ASP A 126 13.32 -30.04 -23.07
CA ASP A 126 13.29 -29.93 -21.62
C ASP A 126 11.88 -29.57 -21.12
N LYS A 127 11.65 -29.61 -19.80
CA LYS A 127 10.37 -29.19 -19.20
C LYS A 127 10.11 -27.70 -19.47
N GLY A 128 9.18 -27.44 -20.38
CA GLY A 128 8.75 -26.09 -20.76
C GLY A 128 7.76 -25.46 -19.78
N ALA A 129 7.59 -24.14 -19.90
CA ALA A 129 6.56 -23.40 -19.20
C ALA A 129 5.16 -23.73 -19.73
N GLY A 130 4.11 -23.43 -18.95
CA GLY A 130 2.73 -23.57 -19.40
C GLY A 130 2.38 -22.56 -20.51
N VAL A 131 1.27 -22.81 -21.22
CA VAL A 131 0.74 -21.88 -22.22
C VAL A 131 0.36 -20.56 -21.55
N LEU A 132 0.79 -19.44 -22.13
CA LEU A 132 0.51 -18.10 -21.60
C LEU A 132 -0.53 -17.39 -22.50
N TYR A 133 -1.57 -16.82 -21.89
CA TYR A 133 -2.60 -16.05 -22.58
C TYR A 133 -2.44 -14.58 -22.26
N GLN A 134 -2.13 -13.75 -23.26
CA GLN A 134 -1.84 -12.34 -23.06
C GLN A 134 -2.21 -11.51 -24.29
N GLN A 135 -2.90 -10.37 -24.06
CA GLN A 135 -3.20 -9.36 -25.10
C GLN A 135 -3.83 -9.93 -26.39
N GLY A 136 -4.74 -10.91 -26.26
CA GLY A 136 -5.39 -11.53 -27.42
C GLY A 136 -4.53 -12.55 -28.17
N PHE A 137 -3.40 -13.01 -27.61
CA PHE A 137 -2.57 -14.09 -28.13
C PHE A 137 -2.42 -15.22 -27.09
N ALA A 138 -2.31 -16.45 -27.58
CA ALA A 138 -1.83 -17.61 -26.87
C ALA A 138 -0.37 -17.88 -27.26
N LEU A 139 0.51 -17.95 -26.27
CA LEU A 139 1.95 -18.22 -26.43
C LEU A 139 2.25 -19.64 -25.98
N TYR A 140 2.84 -20.43 -26.87
CA TYR A 140 3.16 -21.83 -26.64
C TYR A 140 4.69 -22.01 -26.58
N PRO A 141 5.30 -21.99 -25.38
CA PRO A 141 6.75 -22.14 -25.23
C PRO A 141 7.17 -23.62 -25.30
N LEU A 142 8.17 -23.91 -26.13
CA LEU A 142 8.93 -25.17 -26.13
C LEU A 142 10.34 -24.88 -25.64
N ARG A 143 10.76 -25.58 -24.58
CA ARG A 143 12.08 -25.37 -23.97
C ARG A 143 13.05 -26.43 -24.45
N PHE A 144 14.25 -26.01 -24.81
CA PHE A 144 15.30 -26.87 -25.33
C PHE A 144 16.59 -26.67 -24.54
N LYS A 145 17.39 -27.74 -24.44
CA LYS A 145 18.67 -27.74 -23.74
C LYS A 145 19.77 -28.36 -24.61
N THR A 146 20.97 -27.82 -24.49
CA THR A 146 22.20 -28.33 -25.13
C THR A 146 23.42 -27.99 -24.25
N GLN A 147 24.61 -28.44 -24.65
CA GLN A 147 25.87 -28.09 -24.02
C GLN A 147 26.82 -27.46 -25.02
N SER A 148 27.58 -26.44 -24.62
CA SER A 148 28.66 -25.87 -25.44
C SER A 148 29.94 -25.63 -24.61
N VAL A 149 31.07 -25.36 -25.25
CA VAL A 149 32.37 -25.16 -24.60
C VAL A 149 32.67 -23.67 -24.51
N LYS A 150 33.10 -23.23 -23.33
CA LYS A 150 33.58 -21.86 -23.05
C LYS A 150 35.09 -21.86 -22.76
N ASP A 151 35.84 -20.95 -23.38
CA ASP A 151 37.25 -20.67 -23.05
C ASP A 151 37.36 -19.73 -21.84
N LYS A 152 38.14 -20.13 -20.83
CA LYS A 152 38.32 -19.35 -19.58
C LYS A 152 39.32 -18.20 -19.69
N THR A 153 40.16 -18.13 -20.73
CA THR A 153 41.28 -17.18 -20.79
C THR A 153 40.91 -15.72 -21.13
N MET A 154 39.73 -15.49 -21.70
CA MET A 154 39.33 -14.18 -22.25
C MET A 154 38.72 -13.18 -21.25
N PHE A 155 38.50 -13.54 -19.98
CA PHE A 155 37.71 -12.70 -19.04
C PHE A 155 38.46 -12.18 -17.80
N ASN A 156 39.80 -12.26 -17.77
CA ASN A 156 40.59 -11.78 -16.63
C ASN A 156 40.66 -10.25 -16.47
N PHE A 157 39.96 -9.46 -17.28
CA PHE A 157 40.02 -7.99 -17.22
C PHE A 157 39.00 -7.33 -16.26
N PHE A 158 38.04 -8.07 -15.71
CA PHE A 158 36.97 -7.50 -14.85
C PHE A 158 36.93 -8.02 -13.40
N LYS A 159 37.99 -8.65 -12.89
CA LYS A 159 38.07 -9.03 -11.46
C LYS A 159 38.87 -8.03 -10.63
N LYS A 160 38.23 -6.92 -10.24
CA LYS A 160 38.58 -6.17 -9.02
C LYS A 160 37.33 -5.83 -8.21
N SER A 161 36.77 -6.85 -7.57
CA SER A 161 36.22 -6.73 -6.22
C SER A 161 36.14 -8.12 -5.63
N LYS A 162 36.96 -8.36 -4.59
CA LYS A 162 36.87 -9.56 -3.77
C LYS A 162 35.50 -9.52 -3.07
N THR A 163 34.67 -10.52 -3.34
CA THR A 163 33.65 -10.92 -2.38
C THR A 163 33.77 -12.43 -2.23
N THR A 164 34.04 -12.83 -1.00
CA THR A 164 34.15 -14.20 -0.50
C THR A 164 32.96 -15.03 -1.00
N GLU A 165 33.24 -16.20 -1.58
CA GLU A 165 32.21 -17.16 -2.02
C GLU A 165 31.43 -17.67 -0.81
N VAL A 166 30.30 -17.03 -0.53
CA VAL A 166 29.16 -17.66 0.13
C VAL A 166 28.30 -18.21 -1.01
N GLN A 167 27.98 -19.51 -0.98
CA GLN A 167 27.03 -20.12 -1.90
C GLN A 167 25.79 -19.23 -1.98
N LYS A 168 25.58 -18.58 -3.12
CA LYS A 168 24.41 -17.72 -3.32
C LYS A 168 23.22 -18.65 -3.57
N GLU A 169 22.62 -19.09 -2.46
CA GLU A 169 21.22 -19.49 -2.45
C GLU A 169 20.44 -18.43 -3.25
N SER A 170 19.61 -18.86 -4.20
CA SER A 170 18.73 -17.97 -4.93
C SER A 170 17.77 -17.32 -3.93
N LYS A 171 18.17 -16.17 -3.37
CA LYS A 171 17.29 -15.34 -2.55
C LYS A 171 16.12 -15.00 -3.45
N LEU A 172 14.97 -15.57 -3.12
CA LEU A 172 13.69 -15.20 -3.69
C LEU A 172 13.62 -13.67 -3.66
N ASP A 173 13.57 -13.03 -4.83
CA ASP A 173 13.52 -11.58 -4.88
C ASP A 173 12.16 -11.12 -4.35
N LYS A 174 12.13 -10.80 -3.06
CA LYS A 174 10.91 -10.45 -2.31
C LYS A 174 10.17 -9.31 -2.98
N LYS A 175 10.88 -8.38 -3.63
CA LYS A 175 10.24 -7.25 -4.33
C LYS A 175 9.48 -7.74 -5.56
N SER A 176 10.04 -8.64 -6.36
CA SER A 176 9.40 -9.10 -7.59
C SER A 176 8.14 -9.93 -7.36
N LEU A 177 8.00 -10.61 -6.21
CA LEU A 177 6.77 -11.32 -5.83
C LEU A 177 5.69 -10.40 -5.27
N MET A 178 6.09 -9.30 -4.64
CA MET A 178 5.16 -8.35 -4.03
C MET A 178 4.60 -7.36 -5.05
N THR A 179 5.37 -6.98 -6.07
CA THR A 179 4.90 -6.04 -7.10
C THR A 179 3.58 -6.47 -7.77
N PRO A 180 3.37 -7.73 -8.20
CA PRO A 180 2.09 -8.15 -8.78
C PRO A 180 0.94 -8.12 -7.79
N LEU A 181 1.21 -8.45 -6.52
CA LEU A 181 0.22 -8.40 -5.45
C LEU A 181 -0.17 -6.95 -5.15
N ASP A 182 0.81 -6.06 -4.95
CA ASP A 182 0.61 -4.63 -4.79
C ASP A 182 -0.19 -4.06 -5.97
N THR A 183 0.17 -4.43 -7.20
CA THR A 183 -0.51 -3.97 -8.42
C THR A 183 -1.97 -4.41 -8.46
N ALA A 184 -2.26 -5.68 -8.14
CA ALA A 184 -3.62 -6.20 -8.13
C ALA A 184 -4.48 -5.52 -7.06
N ILE A 185 -3.90 -5.25 -5.88
CA ILE A 185 -4.63 -4.59 -4.81
C ILE A 185 -4.80 -3.08 -5.13
N HIS A 186 -3.82 -2.44 -5.76
CA HIS A 186 -3.96 -1.07 -6.26
C HIS A 186 -5.00 -0.94 -7.38
N ALA A 187 -5.14 -1.95 -8.24
CA ALA A 187 -6.22 -1.98 -9.22
C ALA A 187 -7.59 -1.95 -8.53
N PHE A 188 -7.77 -2.74 -7.46
CA PHE A 188 -8.97 -2.71 -6.62
C PHE A 188 -9.19 -1.34 -5.95
N ASP A 189 -8.11 -0.61 -5.63
CA ASP A 189 -8.22 0.73 -5.05
C ASP A 189 -8.69 1.79 -6.03
N ASN A 190 -8.33 1.66 -7.30
CA ASN A 190 -8.67 2.63 -8.34
C ASN A 190 -10.15 2.58 -8.73
N GLU A 191 -10.83 1.44 -8.52
CA GLU A 191 -12.28 1.32 -8.71
C GLU A 191 -13.07 2.12 -7.66
N THR A 192 -14.30 2.54 -7.96
CA THR A 192 -15.13 3.15 -6.93
C THR A 192 -15.55 2.12 -5.87
N TYR A 193 -15.95 2.59 -4.68
CA TYR A 193 -16.44 1.70 -3.62
C TYR A 193 -17.67 0.89 -4.06
N ASP A 194 -18.55 1.52 -4.84
CA ASP A 194 -19.79 0.90 -5.30
C ASP A 194 -19.52 -0.13 -6.40
N ASP A 195 -18.59 0.15 -7.31
CA ASP A 195 -18.16 -0.82 -8.34
C ASP A 195 -17.54 -2.06 -7.70
N ASN A 196 -16.65 -1.87 -6.72
CA ASN A 196 -16.06 -2.96 -5.95
C ASN A 196 -17.12 -3.81 -5.25
N LEU A 197 -18.07 -3.16 -4.58
CA LEU A 197 -19.14 -3.87 -3.87
C LEU A 197 -20.01 -4.66 -4.85
N ASN A 198 -20.45 -4.03 -5.94
CA ASN A 198 -21.29 -4.68 -6.96
C ASN A 198 -20.57 -5.86 -7.62
N ARG A 199 -19.29 -5.70 -7.95
CA ARG A 199 -18.45 -6.76 -8.49
C ARG A 199 -18.34 -7.93 -7.52
N LEU A 200 -18.07 -7.66 -6.23
CA LEU A 200 -17.98 -8.70 -5.22
C LEU A 200 -19.30 -9.43 -4.98
N ILE A 201 -20.43 -8.71 -4.96
CA ILE A 201 -21.76 -9.32 -4.89
C ILE A 201 -21.98 -10.24 -6.10
N ALA A 202 -21.66 -9.79 -7.32
CA ALA A 202 -21.82 -10.57 -8.54
C ALA A 202 -20.91 -11.81 -8.59
N GLU A 203 -19.65 -11.70 -8.14
CA GLU A 203 -18.67 -12.79 -8.16
C GLU A 203 -18.93 -13.83 -7.05
N THR A 204 -19.31 -13.38 -5.86
CA THR A 204 -19.44 -14.26 -4.68
C THR A 204 -20.86 -14.76 -4.45
N GLY A 205 -21.86 -14.09 -5.03
CA GLY A 205 -23.28 -14.35 -4.76
C GLY A 205 -23.73 -13.97 -3.35
N LYS A 206 -22.90 -13.25 -2.59
CA LYS A 206 -23.16 -12.87 -1.19
C LYS A 206 -23.91 -11.54 -1.09
N SER A 207 -24.69 -11.38 -0.03
CA SER A 207 -25.35 -10.12 0.31
C SER A 207 -24.35 -9.04 0.77
N ARG A 208 -24.81 -7.78 0.80
CA ARG A 208 -24.03 -6.67 1.36
C ARG A 208 -23.62 -6.96 2.80
N THR A 209 -24.56 -7.44 3.62
CA THR A 209 -24.31 -7.75 5.04
C THR A 209 -23.38 -8.95 5.21
N GLU A 210 -23.48 -9.97 4.37
CA GLU A 210 -22.54 -11.09 4.38
C GLU A 210 -21.11 -10.66 4.04
N ILE A 211 -20.93 -9.78 3.05
CA ILE A 211 -19.61 -9.22 2.72
C ILE A 211 -19.08 -8.37 3.88
N LEU A 212 -19.92 -7.55 4.49
CA LEU A 212 -19.57 -6.77 5.68
C LEU A 212 -19.09 -7.69 6.81
N ASN A 213 -19.83 -8.76 7.11
CA ASN A 213 -19.51 -9.70 8.18
C ASN A 213 -18.16 -10.41 7.93
N ILE A 214 -17.82 -10.75 6.69
CA ILE A 214 -16.49 -11.31 6.37
C ILE A 214 -15.37 -10.35 6.75
N ILE A 215 -15.57 -9.04 6.53
CA ILE A 215 -14.59 -8.01 6.85
C ILE A 215 -14.55 -7.74 8.35
N LEU A 216 -15.71 -7.68 9.01
CA LEU A 216 -15.80 -7.40 10.44
C LEU A 216 -15.27 -8.53 11.33
N ASN A 217 -15.31 -9.78 10.85
CA ASN A 217 -14.80 -10.95 11.58
C ASN A 217 -13.28 -11.14 11.46
N ASP A 218 -12.58 -10.24 10.77
CA ASP A 218 -11.11 -10.21 10.72
C ASP A 218 -10.56 -9.53 11.97
N ASP A 219 -9.63 -10.19 12.67
CA ASP A 219 -9.10 -9.76 13.98
C ASP A 219 -8.39 -8.39 13.95
N GLU A 220 -7.76 -8.02 12.84
CA GLU A 220 -7.11 -6.70 12.70
C GLU A 220 -8.16 -5.61 12.47
N VAL A 221 -9.22 -5.91 11.70
CA VAL A 221 -10.36 -5.00 11.54
C VAL A 221 -11.08 -4.81 12.87
N GLU A 222 -11.32 -5.89 13.62
CA GLU A 222 -11.91 -5.85 14.97
C GLU A 222 -11.05 -5.01 15.93
N GLY A 223 -9.74 -5.26 15.97
CA GLY A 223 -8.82 -4.46 16.79
C GLY A 223 -8.80 -2.98 16.41
N CYS A 224 -8.87 -2.64 15.12
CA CYS A 224 -9.00 -1.24 14.68
C CYS A 224 -10.34 -0.62 15.09
N ARG A 225 -11.42 -1.38 15.01
CA ARG A 225 -12.75 -0.94 15.44
C ARG A 225 -12.77 -0.65 16.95
N ASP A 226 -12.22 -1.54 17.76
CA ASP A 226 -12.14 -1.37 19.22
C ASP A 226 -11.31 -0.13 19.60
N ASP A 227 -10.22 0.14 18.89
CA ASP A 227 -9.42 1.35 19.10
C ASP A 227 -10.22 2.64 18.83
N ILE A 228 -11.02 2.65 17.75
CA ILE A 228 -11.86 3.80 17.39
C ILE A 228 -12.98 3.97 18.42
N GLU A 229 -13.68 2.90 18.76
CA GLU A 229 -14.76 2.95 19.76
C GLU A 229 -14.25 3.38 21.13
N SER A 230 -13.08 2.89 21.54
CA SER A 230 -12.43 3.28 22.79
C SER A 230 -12.04 4.76 22.78
N ALA A 231 -11.57 5.28 21.65
CA ALA A 231 -11.27 6.70 21.49
C ALA A 231 -12.52 7.58 21.60
N ILE A 232 -13.66 7.15 21.04
CA ILE A 232 -14.94 7.87 21.17
C ILE A 232 -15.42 7.85 22.63
N LYS A 233 -15.38 6.68 23.28
CA LYS A 233 -15.80 6.50 24.69
C LYS A 233 -14.97 7.35 25.66
N ALA A 234 -13.69 7.54 25.36
CA ALA A 234 -12.78 8.34 26.19
C ALA A 234 -12.98 9.86 26.00
N MET A 235 -13.68 10.30 24.95
CA MET A 235 -13.83 11.72 24.65
C MET A 235 -14.80 12.37 25.65
N PRO A 236 -14.37 13.42 26.39
CA PRO A 236 -15.27 14.14 27.26
C PRO A 236 -16.34 14.87 26.44
N PHE A 237 -17.54 15.01 27.00
CA PHE A 237 -18.66 15.67 26.34
C PHE A 237 -19.41 16.59 27.31
N ILE A 238 -20.26 17.44 26.73
CA ILE A 238 -21.23 18.27 27.43
C ILE A 238 -22.60 18.12 26.78
N VAL A 239 -23.61 18.27 27.62
CA VAL A 239 -24.98 18.53 27.19
C VAL A 239 -25.31 19.94 27.66
N TRP A 240 -25.88 20.80 26.83
CA TRP A 240 -26.22 22.16 27.23
C TRP A 240 -27.48 22.64 26.49
N GLY A 241 -28.13 23.69 26.99
CA GLY A 241 -29.30 24.30 26.39
C GLY A 241 -29.58 25.65 27.05
N ASP A 242 -30.20 26.58 26.32
CA ASP A 242 -30.37 27.97 26.77
C ASP A 242 -31.20 28.08 28.06
N GLU A 243 -32.18 27.18 28.23
CA GLU A 243 -33.08 27.13 29.38
C GLU A 243 -32.83 25.88 30.25
N LEU A 244 -31.69 25.19 30.07
CA LEU A 244 -31.39 23.94 30.75
C LEU A 244 -30.71 24.20 32.09
N ASP A 245 -31.38 23.84 33.19
CA ASP A 245 -30.78 23.91 34.53
C ASP A 245 -29.75 22.80 34.77
N GLU A 246 -28.79 23.06 35.67
CA GLU A 246 -27.68 22.14 35.97
C GLU A 246 -28.16 20.77 36.48
N ASN A 247 -29.28 20.68 37.20
CA ASN A 247 -29.77 19.40 37.71
C ASN A 247 -30.32 18.54 36.55
N THR A 248 -31.13 19.14 35.69
CA THR A 248 -31.66 18.46 34.50
C THR A 248 -30.55 18.09 33.53
N GLN A 249 -29.54 18.96 33.34
CA GLN A 249 -28.34 18.66 32.57
C GLN A 249 -27.62 17.40 33.10
N ASN A 250 -27.38 17.33 34.41
CA ASN A 250 -26.74 16.19 35.05
C ASN A 250 -27.58 14.90 34.94
N GLU A 251 -28.92 15.00 34.97
CA GLU A 251 -29.81 13.86 34.75
C GLU A 251 -29.75 13.35 33.30
N LEU A 252 -29.76 14.25 32.30
CA LEU A 252 -29.63 13.88 30.89
C LEU A 252 -28.29 13.19 30.60
N ILE A 253 -27.20 13.71 31.17
CA ILE A 253 -25.88 13.08 31.09
C ILE A 253 -25.94 11.65 31.63
N LYS A 254 -26.52 11.45 32.83
CA LYS A 254 -26.68 10.10 33.43
C LYS A 254 -27.52 9.15 32.56
N ILE A 255 -28.52 9.66 31.85
CA ILE A 255 -29.36 8.85 30.96
C ILE A 255 -28.60 8.45 29.69
N ILE A 256 -27.78 9.34 29.14
CA ILE A 256 -27.08 9.13 27.87
C ILE A 256 -25.79 8.32 28.05
N THR A 257 -25.03 8.54 29.13
CA THR A 257 -23.72 7.91 29.36
C THR A 257 -23.71 6.39 29.14
N PRO A 258 -24.69 5.61 29.65
CA PRO A 258 -24.72 4.16 29.43
C PRO A 258 -24.80 3.75 27.95
N HIS A 259 -25.37 4.61 27.11
CA HIS A 259 -25.63 4.32 25.69
C HIS A 259 -24.50 4.79 24.76
N ILE A 260 -23.51 5.54 25.26
CA ILE A 260 -22.38 6.05 24.46
C ILE A 260 -21.64 4.92 23.74
N LYS A 261 -21.48 3.76 24.42
CA LYS A 261 -20.88 2.58 23.81
C LYS A 261 -21.63 2.18 22.53
N THR A 262 -22.95 2.04 22.61
CA THR A 262 -23.77 1.63 21.48
C THR A 262 -23.78 2.70 20.38
N PHE A 263 -23.81 3.98 20.72
CA PHE A 263 -23.71 5.06 19.73
C PHE A 263 -22.36 5.07 19.01
N ALA A 264 -21.26 4.77 19.71
CA ALA A 264 -19.95 4.61 19.09
C ALA A 264 -19.92 3.43 18.10
N GLU A 265 -20.47 2.27 18.50
CA GLU A 265 -20.61 1.10 17.63
C GLU A 265 -21.41 1.43 16.37
N LEU A 266 -22.55 2.14 16.52
CA LEU A 266 -23.40 2.56 15.41
C LEU A 266 -22.71 3.56 14.49
N ALA A 267 -21.94 4.52 15.03
CA ALA A 267 -21.19 5.49 14.24
C ALA A 267 -20.09 4.80 13.39
N VAL A 268 -19.38 3.85 13.99
CA VAL A 268 -18.37 3.05 13.26
C VAL A 268 -19.04 2.20 12.19
N LEU A 269 -20.12 1.50 12.53
CA LEU A 269 -20.89 0.68 11.59
C LEU A 269 -21.43 1.52 10.42
N ALA A 270 -21.99 2.70 10.69
CA ALA A 270 -22.51 3.60 9.66
C ALA A 270 -21.42 4.04 8.69
N LYS A 271 -20.20 4.29 9.19
CA LYS A 271 -19.08 4.64 8.33
C LYS A 271 -18.56 3.46 7.52
N PHE A 272 -18.49 2.27 8.12
CA PHE A 272 -17.98 1.07 7.48
C PHE A 272 -18.94 0.54 6.42
N ASN A 273 -20.22 0.40 6.78
CA ASN A 273 -21.28 -0.14 5.93
C ASN A 273 -21.99 0.94 5.10
N GLY A 274 -21.84 2.22 5.42
CA GLY A 274 -22.59 3.31 4.78
C GLY A 274 -23.90 3.66 5.49
N HIS A 275 -24.43 2.77 6.33
CA HIS A 275 -25.56 3.05 7.21
C HIS A 275 -25.53 2.15 8.43
N ALA A 276 -26.18 2.62 9.51
CA ALA A 276 -26.48 1.85 10.70
C ALA A 276 -27.89 2.17 11.18
N ILE A 277 -28.55 1.18 11.78
CA ILE A 277 -29.92 1.31 12.29
C ILE A 277 -29.94 0.82 13.73
N ALA A 278 -30.64 1.54 14.60
CA ALA A 278 -30.95 1.09 15.94
C ALA A 278 -32.40 1.41 16.33
N GLU A 279 -32.96 0.63 17.24
CA GLU A 279 -34.28 0.87 17.82
C GLU A 279 -34.16 1.33 19.26
N TYR A 280 -34.91 2.39 19.61
CA TYR A 280 -35.03 2.88 20.98
C TYR A 280 -36.12 2.13 21.72
N VAL A 281 -35.75 1.58 22.87
CA VAL A 281 -36.70 1.03 23.85
C VAL A 281 -36.82 2.01 24.99
N TYR A 282 -38.03 2.54 25.19
CA TYR A 282 -38.34 3.49 26.24
C TYR A 282 -38.85 2.80 27.51
N LYS A 283 -38.53 3.38 28.66
CA LYS A 283 -39.16 3.06 29.95
C LYS A 283 -39.66 4.33 30.61
N GLN A 284 -40.68 4.19 31.44
CA GLN A 284 -41.12 5.27 32.30
C GLN A 284 -40.28 5.27 33.59
N ASP A 285 -39.76 6.43 33.98
CA ASP A 285 -39.06 6.62 35.25
C ASP A 285 -40.00 6.98 36.40
N ASP A 286 -39.46 7.10 37.62
CA ASP A 286 -40.22 7.41 38.84
C ASP A 286 -40.90 8.80 38.80
N LYS A 287 -40.45 9.69 37.90
CA LYS A 287 -41.04 11.02 37.66
C LYS A 287 -42.06 11.02 36.53
N GLY A 288 -42.42 9.85 35.99
CA GLY A 288 -43.36 9.71 34.88
C GLY A 288 -42.81 10.10 33.51
N ARG A 289 -41.49 10.25 33.38
CA ARG A 289 -40.80 10.61 32.13
C ARG A 289 -40.41 9.34 31.35
N LEU A 290 -40.50 9.40 30.03
CA LEU A 290 -40.11 8.33 29.12
C LEU A 290 -38.65 8.48 28.71
N VAL A 291 -37.77 7.67 29.29
CA VAL A 291 -36.32 7.70 29.03
C VAL A 291 -35.89 6.48 28.23
N ILE A 292 -34.82 6.60 27.44
CA ILE A 292 -34.27 5.47 26.70
C ILE A 292 -33.65 4.47 27.68
N ASP A 293 -34.22 3.26 27.73
CA ASP A 293 -33.71 2.13 28.51
C ASP A 293 -32.64 1.35 27.74
N LYS A 294 -32.87 1.15 26.42
CA LYS A 294 -31.95 0.42 25.55
C LYS A 294 -31.91 1.03 24.16
N VAL A 295 -30.73 0.99 23.57
CA VAL A 295 -30.50 1.21 22.15
C VAL A 295 -30.17 -0.14 21.53
N LEU A 296 -31.10 -0.71 20.76
CA LEU A 296 -30.93 -2.02 20.13
C LEU A 296 -30.29 -1.85 18.76
N ASN A 297 -29.00 -2.20 18.64
CA ASN A 297 -28.30 -2.20 17.36
C ASN A 297 -28.88 -3.30 16.44
N ARG A 298 -29.31 -2.91 15.23
CA ARG A 298 -29.96 -3.79 14.25
C ARG A 298 -28.98 -4.35 13.21
N VAL A 299 -27.71 -4.52 13.58
CA VAL A 299 -26.64 -5.01 12.68
C VAL A 299 -26.96 -6.33 12.00
N ASP A 300 -27.65 -7.25 12.70
CA ASP A 300 -28.00 -8.57 12.17
C ASP A 300 -29.21 -8.55 11.20
N ASP A 301 -29.97 -7.45 11.20
CA ASP A 301 -31.21 -7.30 10.43
C ASP A 301 -31.05 -6.37 9.22
N LEU A 302 -29.84 -5.88 8.92
CA LEU A 302 -29.61 -4.81 7.93
C LEU A 302 -30.15 -5.12 6.53
N ASP A 303 -30.08 -6.38 6.08
CA ASP A 303 -30.60 -6.80 4.77
C ASP A 303 -32.13 -6.71 4.67
N ASN A 304 -32.85 -6.64 5.80
CA ASN A 304 -34.29 -6.48 5.84
C ASN A 304 -34.74 -5.01 5.65
N TYR A 305 -33.80 -4.06 5.62
CA TYR A 305 -34.11 -2.64 5.45
C TYR A 305 -33.86 -2.17 4.02
N ARG A 306 -34.86 -1.49 3.44
CA ARG A 306 -34.79 -0.86 2.13
C ARG A 306 -34.90 0.65 2.25
N PHE A 307 -33.85 1.35 1.82
CA PHE A 307 -33.80 2.80 1.77
C PHE A 307 -34.33 3.28 0.42
N LEU A 308 -35.41 4.07 0.45
CA LEU A 308 -35.99 4.67 -0.73
C LEU A 308 -35.31 6.00 -1.07
N ARG A 309 -35.40 6.41 -2.35
CA ARG A 309 -34.79 7.65 -2.84
C ARG A 309 -35.40 8.93 -2.25
N ASP A 310 -36.61 8.83 -1.71
CA ASP A 310 -37.33 9.93 -1.06
C ASP A 310 -36.97 10.06 0.44
N GLY A 311 -36.04 9.25 0.94
CA GLY A 311 -35.61 9.26 2.34
C GLY A 311 -36.41 8.34 3.27
N ARG A 312 -37.50 7.72 2.81
CA ARG A 312 -38.25 6.74 3.61
C ARG A 312 -37.51 5.42 3.69
N ILE A 313 -37.67 4.73 4.81
CA ILE A 313 -37.06 3.43 5.05
C ILE A 313 -38.15 2.41 5.36
N ILE A 314 -38.09 1.30 4.64
CA ILE A 314 -39.03 0.19 4.76
C ILE A 314 -38.30 -0.98 5.39
N PHE A 315 -38.87 -1.55 6.45
CA PHE A 315 -38.44 -2.80 7.05
C PHE A 315 -39.34 -3.94 6.56
N ASN A 316 -38.72 -5.00 6.04
CA ASN A 316 -39.39 -6.22 5.63
C ASN A 316 -39.29 -7.26 6.74
N HIS A 317 -40.41 -7.55 7.40
CA HIS A 317 -40.50 -8.64 8.36
C HIS A 317 -41.31 -9.79 7.77
N LEU A 318 -40.63 -10.88 7.40
CA LEU A 318 -41.28 -12.10 6.87
C LEU A 318 -42.23 -11.84 5.69
N GLY A 319 -41.89 -10.90 4.81
CA GLY A 319 -42.69 -10.51 3.64
C GLY A 319 -43.65 -9.35 3.88
N ILE A 320 -43.75 -8.83 5.11
CA ILE A 320 -44.56 -7.66 5.44
C ILE A 320 -43.68 -6.42 5.43
N GLU A 321 -43.92 -5.54 4.46
CA GLU A 321 -43.22 -4.25 4.34
C GLU A 321 -43.88 -3.19 5.23
N THR A 322 -43.11 -2.60 6.14
CA THR A 322 -43.57 -1.53 7.04
C THR A 322 -42.62 -0.35 7.02
N ALA A 323 -43.17 0.87 6.98
CA ALA A 323 -42.34 2.07 7.13
C ALA A 323 -41.90 2.19 8.60
N ILE A 324 -40.61 2.40 8.83
CA ILE A 324 -40.09 2.61 10.18
C ILE A 324 -40.24 4.08 10.59
N ASN A 325 -40.53 4.32 11.87
CA ASN A 325 -40.53 5.68 12.43
C ASN A 325 -39.08 6.08 12.73
N THR A 326 -38.55 7.05 11.99
CA THR A 326 -37.18 7.57 12.13
C THR A 326 -37.10 8.80 13.04
N GLU A 327 -38.21 9.31 13.55
CA GLU A 327 -38.21 10.54 14.37
C GLU A 327 -37.96 10.21 15.85
N VAL A 328 -38.64 9.17 16.34
CA VAL A 328 -38.65 8.86 17.78
C VAL A 328 -38.37 7.40 18.09
N LYS A 329 -38.55 6.48 17.15
CA LYS A 329 -38.42 5.04 17.42
C LYS A 329 -37.12 4.43 16.92
N ASN A 330 -36.69 4.78 15.71
CA ASN A 330 -35.50 4.20 15.10
C ASN A 330 -34.48 5.30 14.81
N LEU A 331 -33.25 5.10 15.27
CA LEU A 331 -32.10 5.85 14.83
C LEU A 331 -31.64 5.30 13.49
N VAL A 332 -31.44 6.19 12.53
CA VAL A 332 -30.82 5.86 11.26
C VAL A 332 -29.65 6.79 11.03
N LEU A 333 -28.45 6.22 10.97
CA LEU A 333 -27.25 6.94 10.57
C LEU A 333 -26.90 6.55 9.14
N THR A 334 -26.48 7.54 8.35
CA THR A 334 -25.99 7.30 6.99
C THR A 334 -24.66 8.01 6.76
N HIS A 335 -23.78 7.38 5.97
CA HIS A 335 -22.49 7.94 5.61
C HIS A 335 -22.36 8.05 4.10
N ARG A 336 -22.16 9.28 3.61
CA ARG A 336 -22.08 9.62 2.18
C ARG A 336 -23.30 9.11 1.40
N ALA A 337 -24.48 9.18 2.00
CA ALA A 337 -25.73 8.88 1.32
C ALA A 337 -26.07 9.99 0.32
N THR A 338 -26.64 9.59 -0.80
CA THR A 338 -27.20 10.48 -1.82
C THR A 338 -28.52 9.89 -2.30
N PRO A 339 -29.38 10.65 -3.00
CA PRO A 339 -30.59 10.07 -3.59
C PRO A 339 -30.31 8.90 -4.54
N ALA A 340 -29.14 8.87 -5.19
CA ALA A 340 -28.72 7.75 -6.04
C ALA A 340 -28.21 6.55 -5.23
N ARG A 341 -27.69 6.79 -4.02
CA ARG A 341 -27.15 5.80 -3.08
C ARG A 341 -27.72 6.04 -1.68
N PRO A 342 -28.99 5.69 -1.44
CA PRO A 342 -29.68 6.07 -0.21
C PRO A 342 -29.17 5.28 1.03
N MET A 343 -28.58 4.09 0.82
CA MET A 343 -27.95 3.28 1.88
C MET A 343 -26.53 3.73 2.26
N GLY A 344 -26.03 4.81 1.64
CA GLY A 344 -24.65 5.27 1.84
C GLY A 344 -23.56 4.36 1.26
N GLN A 345 -22.31 4.80 1.43
CA GLN A 345 -21.13 4.16 0.86
C GLN A 345 -20.50 3.17 1.85
N MET A 346 -20.34 1.90 1.44
CA MET A 346 -19.58 0.93 2.24
C MET A 346 -18.09 1.20 2.10
N THR A 347 -17.51 2.02 2.99
CA THR A 347 -16.09 2.40 2.89
C THR A 347 -15.15 1.24 3.23
N VAL A 348 -15.58 0.33 4.11
CA VAL A 348 -14.77 -0.79 4.59
C VAL A 348 -14.45 -1.82 3.50
N ILE A 349 -15.17 -1.78 2.36
CA ILE A 349 -14.95 -2.69 1.23
C ILE A 349 -13.51 -2.64 0.70
N LYS A 350 -12.80 -1.52 0.87
CA LYS A 350 -11.38 -1.37 0.49
C LYS A 350 -10.43 -2.22 1.33
N ALA A 351 -10.87 -2.71 2.50
CA ALA A 351 -10.14 -3.68 3.31
C ALA A 351 -10.28 -5.11 2.78
N TYR A 352 -11.30 -5.40 1.97
CA TYR A 352 -11.67 -6.77 1.59
C TYR A 352 -10.51 -7.58 0.98
N PRO A 353 -9.70 -7.06 0.04
CA PRO A 353 -8.57 -7.82 -0.50
C PRO A 353 -7.52 -8.17 0.57
N SER A 354 -7.27 -7.26 1.51
CA SER A 354 -6.32 -7.48 2.61
C SER A 354 -6.84 -8.53 3.59
N VAL A 355 -8.12 -8.47 3.95
CA VAL A 355 -8.78 -9.50 4.78
C VAL A 355 -8.75 -10.86 4.09
N LEU A 356 -9.07 -10.91 2.80
CA LEU A 356 -9.02 -12.15 2.03
C LEU A 356 -7.60 -12.72 1.98
N LEU A 357 -6.60 -11.87 1.77
CA LEU A 357 -5.20 -12.26 1.77
C LEU A 357 -4.80 -12.84 3.13
N ARG A 358 -5.14 -12.20 4.26
CA ARG A 358 -4.87 -12.73 5.61
C ARG A 358 -5.52 -14.09 5.82
N ASN A 359 -6.81 -14.22 5.49
CA ASN A 359 -7.54 -15.49 5.59
C ASN A 359 -6.91 -16.61 4.75
N LYS A 360 -6.43 -16.31 3.55
CA LYS A 360 -5.74 -17.29 2.69
C LYS A 360 -4.32 -17.58 3.16
N SER A 361 -3.59 -16.58 3.65
CA SER A 361 -2.23 -16.72 4.18
C SER A 361 -2.18 -17.75 5.29
N TRP A 362 -3.16 -17.79 6.19
CA TRP A 362 -3.24 -18.82 7.25
C TRP A 362 -3.42 -20.24 6.69
N ALA A 363 -4.29 -20.42 5.69
CA ALA A 363 -4.49 -21.72 5.05
C ALA A 363 -3.22 -22.20 4.31
N TYR A 364 -2.53 -21.29 3.63
CA TYR A 364 -1.27 -21.59 2.96
C TYR A 364 -0.11 -21.80 3.94
N LEU A 365 -0.06 -21.06 5.04
CA LEU A 365 0.92 -21.26 6.12
C LEU A 365 0.76 -22.66 6.73
N GLY A 366 -0.48 -23.13 6.95
CA GLY A 366 -0.73 -24.50 7.38
C GLY A 366 -0.17 -25.54 6.41
N GLN A 367 -0.41 -25.38 5.10
CA GLN A 367 0.16 -26.26 4.07
C GLN A 367 1.69 -26.16 3.98
N PHE A 368 2.24 -24.96 4.19
CA PHE A 368 3.66 -24.72 4.23
C PHE A 368 4.30 -25.42 5.43
N ILE A 369 3.75 -25.27 6.64
CA ILE A 369 4.22 -25.99 7.83
C ILE A 369 4.20 -27.50 7.56
N VAL A 370 3.11 -28.04 7.01
CA VAL A 370 3.03 -29.48 6.70
C VAL A 370 4.10 -29.92 5.69
N ARG A 371 4.34 -29.15 4.62
CA ARG A 371 5.31 -29.50 3.56
C ARG A 371 6.77 -29.28 3.95
N TYR A 372 7.05 -28.28 4.78
CA TYR A 372 8.41 -27.85 5.11
C TYR A 372 8.86 -28.36 6.49
N ALA A 373 7.94 -28.75 7.38
CA ALA A 373 8.28 -29.42 8.65
C ALA A 373 8.59 -30.91 8.47
N GLN A 374 8.17 -31.52 7.35
CA GLN A 374 8.51 -32.91 7.03
C GLN A 374 9.73 -32.96 6.10
N PRO A 375 10.87 -33.54 6.53
CA PRO A 375 12.01 -33.73 5.64
C PRO A 375 11.65 -34.72 4.53
N TYR A 376 11.98 -34.38 3.28
CA TYR A 376 11.90 -35.35 2.18
C TYR A 376 13.14 -36.22 2.21
N ILE A 377 12.97 -37.54 2.36
CA ILE A 377 14.08 -38.48 2.34
C ILE A 377 14.12 -39.19 1.00
N VAL A 378 15.22 -39.02 0.27
CA VAL A 378 15.47 -39.71 -0.98
C VAL A 378 16.54 -40.75 -0.73
N GLY A 379 16.15 -42.03 -0.81
CA GLY A 379 17.07 -43.16 -0.79
C GLY A 379 17.40 -43.60 -2.22
N LYS A 380 18.69 -43.60 -2.57
CA LYS A 380 19.20 -44.27 -3.78
C LYS A 380 19.81 -45.60 -3.37
N GLN A 381 19.40 -46.67 -4.05
CA GLN A 381 19.97 -48.00 -3.90
C GLN A 381 20.57 -48.45 -5.24
N SER A 382 21.69 -49.16 -5.16
CA SER A 382 22.48 -49.62 -6.31
C SER A 382 21.91 -50.88 -7.00
N GLU A 383 21.07 -51.65 -6.32
CA GLU A 383 20.46 -52.88 -6.85
C GLU A 383 19.00 -52.66 -7.30
N PHE A 384 18.60 -53.33 -8.38
CA PHE A 384 17.23 -53.29 -8.95
C PHE A 384 16.18 -54.05 -8.12
N ASP A 385 16.59 -54.72 -7.03
CA ASP A 385 15.67 -55.51 -6.21
C ASP A 385 15.03 -54.60 -5.14
N PHE A 386 13.69 -54.52 -5.16
CA PHE A 386 12.90 -53.73 -4.22
C PHE A 386 12.98 -54.35 -2.82
N ASN A 387 14.08 -54.07 -2.12
CA ASN A 387 14.37 -54.68 -0.84
C ASN A 387 13.56 -54.00 0.27
N ASN A 388 12.55 -54.70 0.82
CA ASN A 388 11.75 -54.26 1.98
C ASN A 388 12.62 -53.85 3.19
N LYS A 389 13.85 -54.36 3.28
CA LYS A 389 14.84 -53.99 4.29
C LYS A 389 15.32 -52.54 4.17
N PHE A 390 15.58 -52.05 2.94
CA PHE A 390 16.02 -50.67 2.70
C PHE A 390 14.89 -49.67 2.99
N VAL A 391 13.66 -50.00 2.57
CA VAL A 391 12.46 -49.21 2.89
C VAL A 391 12.22 -49.15 4.40
N SER A 392 12.35 -50.28 5.11
CA SER A 392 12.22 -50.33 6.57
C SER A 392 13.33 -49.55 7.30
N ALA A 393 14.55 -49.56 6.75
CA ALA A 393 15.66 -48.73 7.21
C ALA A 393 15.39 -47.23 7.03
N LEU A 394 14.81 -46.84 5.88
CA LEU A 394 14.38 -45.45 5.64
C LEU A 394 13.30 -45.02 6.65
N TYR A 395 12.27 -45.85 6.91
CA TYR A 395 11.22 -45.52 7.89
C TYR A 395 11.77 -45.42 9.33
N ARG A 396 12.73 -46.28 9.71
CA ARG A 396 13.45 -46.15 10.99
C ARG A 396 14.27 -44.86 11.08
N PHE A 397 14.84 -44.43 9.96
CA PHE A 397 15.60 -43.18 9.89
C PHE A 397 14.69 -41.94 9.96
N VAL A 398 13.55 -41.91 9.25
CA VAL A 398 12.54 -40.83 9.32
C VAL A 398 11.98 -40.67 10.74
N SER A 399 11.82 -41.76 11.48
CA SER A 399 11.28 -41.77 12.84
C SER A 399 12.30 -41.38 13.94
N GLY A 400 13.47 -40.84 13.56
CA GLY A 400 14.50 -40.37 14.49
C GLY A 400 15.52 -41.43 14.92
N GLY A 401 15.55 -42.58 14.24
CA GLY A 401 16.55 -43.62 14.44
C GLY A 401 17.81 -43.46 13.58
N ALA A 402 18.85 -44.24 13.89
CA ALA A 402 20.02 -44.40 13.03
C ALA A 402 19.86 -45.64 12.13
N THR A 403 20.35 -45.57 10.88
CA THR A 403 20.39 -46.73 9.98
C THR A 403 21.75 -46.86 9.32
N THR A 404 22.14 -48.09 9.00
CA THR A 404 23.34 -48.39 8.20
C THR A 404 22.94 -48.51 6.73
N ILE A 405 23.78 -47.98 5.84
CA ILE A 405 23.62 -48.05 4.38
C ILE A 405 24.80 -48.78 3.76
N ASP A 406 24.56 -49.50 2.66
CA ASP A 406 25.62 -50.15 1.90
C ASP A 406 26.51 -49.12 1.19
N LYS A 407 27.73 -49.53 0.81
CA LYS A 407 28.78 -48.67 0.26
C LYS A 407 28.33 -47.86 -0.97
N ASP A 408 27.44 -48.41 -1.77
CA ASP A 408 26.96 -47.81 -3.02
C ASP A 408 25.53 -47.22 -2.90
N SER A 409 24.96 -47.20 -1.69
CA SER A 409 23.64 -46.63 -1.41
C SER A 409 23.76 -45.25 -0.75
N GLU A 410 22.83 -44.35 -1.02
CA GLU A 410 22.85 -42.97 -0.53
C GLU A 410 21.48 -42.59 0.05
N ILE A 411 21.46 -41.99 1.25
CA ILE A 411 20.25 -41.38 1.81
C ILE A 411 20.48 -39.87 1.88
N GLN A 412 19.72 -39.11 1.10
CA GLN A 412 19.71 -37.65 1.11
C GLN A 412 18.47 -37.15 1.84
N ILE A 413 18.67 -36.28 2.83
CA ILE A 413 17.59 -35.52 3.44
C ILE A 413 17.50 -34.17 2.72
N HIS A 414 16.41 -33.96 2.00
CA HIS A 414 16.05 -32.66 1.45
C HIS A 414 15.12 -31.96 2.44
N GLN A 415 15.70 -31.04 3.21
CA GLN A 415 14.91 -30.05 3.94
C GLN A 415 14.70 -28.86 3.02
N LEU A 416 13.44 -28.49 2.80
CA LEU A 416 13.14 -27.28 2.06
C LEU A 416 13.56 -26.06 2.92
N GLN A 417 14.62 -25.36 2.50
CA GLN A 417 15.15 -24.17 3.18
C GLN A 417 14.28 -22.95 2.87
N ASN A 418 13.09 -22.88 3.44
CA ASN A 418 12.28 -21.66 3.38
C ASN A 418 11.83 -21.30 4.79
N ASN A 419 12.10 -20.06 5.19
CA ASN A 419 12.03 -19.58 6.57
C ASN A 419 10.73 -18.83 6.89
N GLY A 420 9.71 -18.97 6.04
CA GLY A 420 8.39 -18.36 6.26
C GLY A 420 8.32 -16.83 6.07
N GLN A 421 9.43 -16.16 5.77
CA GLN A 421 9.52 -14.69 5.69
C GLN A 421 8.56 -14.05 4.66
N ALA A 422 8.18 -14.79 3.61
CA ALA A 422 7.20 -14.30 2.64
C ALA A 422 5.79 -14.18 3.24
N PHE A 423 5.42 -15.07 4.18
CA PHE A 423 4.14 -15.02 4.88
C PHE A 423 4.09 -13.83 5.83
N GLU A 424 5.14 -13.67 6.64
CA GLU A 424 5.28 -12.54 7.55
C GLU A 424 5.19 -11.21 6.78
N MET A 425 5.84 -11.11 5.62
CA MET A 425 5.77 -9.92 4.78
C MET A 425 4.36 -9.66 4.21
N ALA A 426 3.66 -10.71 3.75
CA ALA A 426 2.30 -10.59 3.22
C ALA A 426 1.29 -10.22 4.32
N GLU A 427 1.45 -10.77 5.52
CA GLU A 427 0.64 -10.44 6.70
C GLU A 427 0.89 -9.00 7.14
N GLN A 428 2.14 -8.58 7.32
CA GLN A 428 2.49 -7.20 7.66
C GLN A 428 1.97 -6.19 6.63
N MET A 429 2.05 -6.52 5.34
CA MET A 429 1.50 -5.66 4.30
C MET A 429 -0.02 -5.50 4.46
N SER A 430 -0.72 -6.61 4.73
CA SER A 430 -2.18 -6.60 4.92
C SER A 430 -2.57 -5.80 6.17
N ASN A 431 -1.91 -6.02 7.30
CA ASN A 431 -2.18 -5.31 8.55
C ASN A 431 -1.96 -3.80 8.38
N ARG A 432 -0.82 -3.40 7.82
CA ARG A 432 -0.50 -1.98 7.56
C ARG A 432 -1.57 -1.30 6.73
N ARG A 433 -2.12 -2.01 5.75
CA ARG A 433 -3.13 -1.46 4.86
C ARG A 433 -4.49 -1.33 5.54
N ILE A 434 -4.92 -2.34 6.30
CA ILE A 434 -6.14 -2.28 7.11
C ILE A 434 -6.04 -1.11 8.12
N GLN A 435 -4.95 -1.05 8.88
CA GLN A 435 -4.71 0.01 9.86
C GLN A 435 -4.68 1.40 9.22
N LYS A 436 -3.94 1.58 8.11
CA LYS A 436 -3.94 2.86 7.37
C LYS A 436 -5.33 3.23 6.88
N LEU A 437 -6.11 2.27 6.39
CA LEU A 437 -7.47 2.50 5.89
C LEU A 437 -8.44 2.87 7.02
N LEU A 438 -8.32 2.29 8.21
CA LEU A 438 -9.31 2.49 9.30
C LEU A 438 -8.88 3.57 10.30
N LEU A 439 -7.63 3.52 10.74
CA LEU A 439 -7.04 4.40 11.76
C LEU A 439 -6.31 5.61 11.18
N GLY A 440 -5.93 5.57 9.89
CA GLY A 440 -5.11 6.61 9.25
C GLY A 440 -3.60 6.44 9.46
N ARG A 441 -3.18 5.49 10.30
CA ARG A 441 -1.77 5.20 10.59
C ARG A 441 -1.54 3.71 10.81
N VAL A 442 -0.28 3.29 10.84
CA VAL A 442 0.14 1.95 11.27
C VAL A 442 0.44 2.00 12.78
N LYS A 443 0.04 0.98 13.54
CA LYS A 443 0.37 0.86 14.97
C LYS A 443 1.88 0.83 15.16
N THR A 444 2.39 1.52 16.17
CA THR A 444 3.84 1.65 16.42
C THR A 444 4.52 0.32 16.72
N SER A 445 3.78 -0.70 17.18
CA SER A 445 4.25 -2.07 17.33
C SER A 445 4.66 -2.72 16.01
N ASP A 446 4.06 -2.30 14.90
CA ASP A 446 4.21 -2.93 13.58
C ASP A 446 5.08 -2.09 12.63
N GLN A 447 5.58 -0.95 13.13
CA GLN A 447 6.51 -0.09 12.41
C GLN A 447 7.93 -0.60 12.57
N THR A 448 8.53 -1.06 11.46
CA THR A 448 9.92 -1.54 11.46
C THR A 448 10.93 -0.40 11.49
N HIS A 449 10.57 0.79 10.96
CA HIS A 449 11.36 2.02 10.96
C HIS A 449 10.41 3.23 10.89
N GLY A 450 10.38 4.11 11.90
CA GLY A 450 9.54 5.32 11.89
C GLY A 450 10.34 6.54 12.35
N SER A 451 10.39 7.60 11.52
CA SER A 451 10.94 8.89 11.93
C SER A 451 9.93 9.64 12.80
N ARG A 452 10.41 10.48 13.72
CA ARG A 452 9.56 11.31 14.60
C ARG A 452 8.61 12.23 13.80
N SER A 453 9.05 12.71 12.65
CA SER A 453 8.25 13.53 11.73
C SER A 453 7.10 12.77 11.06
N ALA A 454 7.32 11.49 10.71
CA ALA A 454 6.27 10.64 10.16
C ALA A 454 5.18 10.38 11.22
N ASN A 455 5.58 10.14 12.48
CA ASN A 455 4.66 9.93 13.58
C ASN A 455 3.78 11.16 13.87
N GLU A 456 4.33 12.38 13.81
CA GLU A 456 3.54 13.61 14.01
C GLU A 456 2.51 13.86 12.88
N THR A 457 2.84 13.47 11.65
CA THR A 457 1.90 13.59 10.51
C THR A 457 0.79 12.54 10.62
N ASP A 458 1.16 11.31 11.00
CA ASP A 458 0.23 10.21 11.23
C ASP A 458 -0.73 10.50 12.40
N ASP A 459 -0.27 11.20 13.44
CA ASP A 459 -1.11 11.59 14.58
C ASP A 459 -2.17 12.62 14.19
N LYS A 460 -1.83 13.61 13.35
CA LYS A 460 -2.81 14.54 12.79
C LYS A 460 -3.86 13.80 11.94
N ALA A 461 -3.41 12.91 11.06
CA ALA A 461 -4.31 12.11 10.23
C ALA A 461 -5.26 11.23 11.06
N ARG A 462 -4.77 10.67 12.18
CA ARG A 462 -5.60 9.94 13.14
C ARG A 462 -6.64 10.83 13.81
N ILE A 463 -6.25 12.03 14.26
CA ILE A 463 -7.19 12.97 14.89
C ILE A 463 -8.31 13.33 13.92
N ASP A 464 -7.98 13.65 12.67
CA ASP A 464 -8.97 13.97 11.63
C ASP A 464 -9.91 12.80 11.34
N ARG A 465 -9.36 11.58 11.28
CA ARG A 465 -10.14 10.33 11.12
C ARG A 465 -11.15 10.15 12.24
N ILE A 466 -10.70 10.27 13.49
CA ILE A 466 -11.51 10.14 14.70
C ILE A 466 -12.58 11.23 14.73
N GLY A 467 -12.24 12.47 14.37
CA GLY A 467 -13.18 13.58 14.26
C GLY A 467 -14.41 13.23 13.43
N SER A 468 -14.22 12.61 12.27
CA SER A 468 -15.35 12.19 11.44
C SER A 468 -16.21 11.07 12.05
N TYR A 469 -15.68 10.22 12.94
CA TYR A 469 -16.52 9.27 13.69
C TYR A 469 -17.25 9.96 14.85
N LEU A 470 -16.60 10.93 15.51
CA LEU A 470 -17.20 11.74 16.56
C LEU A 470 -18.41 12.54 16.05
N GLU A 471 -18.36 13.06 14.82
CA GLU A 471 -19.52 13.73 14.20
C GLU A 471 -20.71 12.79 14.01
N LEU A 472 -20.50 11.57 13.52
CA LEU A 472 -21.58 10.57 13.40
C LEU A 472 -22.13 10.15 14.78
N ALA A 473 -21.26 9.99 15.77
CA ALA A 473 -21.67 9.67 17.13
C ALA A 473 -22.47 10.83 17.76
N LYS A 474 -22.06 12.09 17.51
CA LYS A 474 -22.80 13.29 17.91
C LYS A 474 -24.19 13.33 17.28
N GLU A 475 -24.30 13.07 15.98
CA GLU A 475 -25.60 13.00 15.29
C GLU A 475 -26.52 11.95 15.93
N ALA A 476 -25.99 10.77 16.24
CA ALA A 476 -26.71 9.71 16.94
C ALA A 476 -27.21 10.13 18.33
N ILE A 477 -26.33 10.70 19.15
CA ILE A 477 -26.67 11.11 20.52
C ILE A 477 -27.66 12.28 20.50
N GLN A 478 -27.46 13.25 19.61
CA GLN A 478 -28.37 14.38 19.44
C GLN A 478 -29.75 13.91 19.00
N HIS A 479 -29.83 12.94 18.09
CA HIS A 479 -31.08 12.31 17.71
C HIS A 479 -31.76 11.63 18.90
N ALA A 480 -31.01 10.92 19.74
CA ALA A 480 -31.57 10.28 20.93
C ALA A 480 -32.15 11.30 21.91
N ILE A 481 -31.48 12.43 22.12
CA ILE A 481 -31.98 13.55 22.93
C ILE A 481 -33.28 14.09 22.33
N ASN A 482 -33.27 14.43 21.04
CA ASN A 482 -34.43 14.99 20.35
C ASN A 482 -35.63 14.03 20.41
N ALA A 483 -35.39 12.74 20.21
CA ALA A 483 -36.40 11.69 20.30
C ALA A 483 -37.01 11.62 21.72
N MET A 484 -36.18 11.65 22.76
CA MET A 484 -36.67 11.69 24.15
C MET A 484 -37.50 12.94 24.43
N LEU A 485 -37.06 14.12 23.97
CA LEU A 485 -37.81 15.36 24.15
C LEU A 485 -39.17 15.29 23.46
N ALA A 486 -39.22 14.82 22.21
CA ALA A 486 -40.46 14.68 21.44
C ALA A 486 -41.43 13.67 22.06
N VAL A 487 -40.94 12.49 22.49
CA VAL A 487 -41.77 11.47 23.13
C VAL A 487 -42.36 11.98 24.44
N ASN A 488 -41.59 12.68 25.26
CA ASN A 488 -42.08 13.23 26.52
C ASN A 488 -43.05 14.38 26.34
N ALA A 489 -42.92 15.17 25.28
CA ALA A 489 -43.88 16.24 24.97
C ALA A 489 -45.29 15.69 24.66
N HIS A 490 -45.39 14.47 24.12
CA HIS A 490 -46.67 13.90 23.69
C HIS A 490 -47.23 12.81 24.62
N PHE A 491 -46.37 12.00 25.24
CA PHE A 491 -46.76 10.78 25.94
C PHE A 491 -46.28 10.69 27.39
N GLY A 492 -45.47 11.64 27.85
CA GLY A 492 -44.84 11.60 29.17
C GLY A 492 -44.87 12.94 29.89
N THR A 493 -44.03 13.07 30.91
CA THR A 493 -43.76 14.35 31.56
C THR A 493 -42.58 15.04 30.86
N PRO A 494 -42.66 16.34 30.51
CA PRO A 494 -41.57 17.05 29.86
C PRO A 494 -40.22 16.89 30.60
N LEU A 495 -39.17 16.55 29.85
CA LEU A 495 -37.81 16.39 30.38
C LEU A 495 -37.14 17.72 30.71
N VAL A 496 -37.49 18.77 29.96
CA VAL A 496 -36.96 20.13 30.10
C VAL A 496 -38.11 21.11 30.19
N SER A 497 -37.86 22.26 30.82
CA SER A 497 -38.86 23.30 31.03
C SER A 497 -39.15 24.09 29.74
N GLY A 498 -38.21 24.08 28.80
CA GLY A 498 -38.28 24.73 27.49
C GLY A 498 -36.91 24.72 26.81
N GLY A 499 -36.84 25.27 25.60
CA GLY A 499 -35.60 25.38 24.83
C GLY A 499 -35.15 24.12 24.09
N GLN A 500 -34.11 24.28 23.25
CA GLN A 500 -33.41 23.17 22.61
C GLN A 500 -32.26 22.69 23.50
N VAL A 501 -31.92 21.41 23.36
CA VAL A 501 -30.80 20.78 24.07
C VAL A 501 -29.81 20.27 23.03
N TRP A 502 -28.54 20.59 23.22
CA TRP A 502 -27.45 20.21 22.33
C TRP A 502 -26.44 19.33 23.03
N PHE A 503 -25.92 18.35 22.29
CA PHE A 503 -24.78 17.53 22.66
C PHE A 503 -23.53 18.01 21.91
N GLU A 504 -22.44 18.23 22.63
CA GLU A 504 -21.16 18.61 22.06
C GLU A 504 -20.01 17.83 22.70
N TRP A 505 -19.03 17.42 21.90
CA TRP A 505 -17.77 16.91 22.42
C TRP A 505 -16.97 18.07 23.00
N LYS A 506 -16.36 17.88 24.17
CA LYS A 506 -15.43 18.87 24.71
C LYS A 506 -14.18 18.83 23.85
N ASN A 507 -14.02 19.83 23.00
CA ASN A 507 -12.71 20.14 22.44
C ASN A 507 -11.89 20.75 23.56
N GLU A 508 -11.04 19.95 24.21
CA GLU A 508 -9.83 20.53 24.79
C GLU A 508 -9.14 21.23 23.62
N LYS A 509 -9.21 22.56 23.58
CA LYS A 509 -8.36 23.34 22.68
C LYS A 509 -6.94 22.96 23.05
N ALA A 510 -6.37 22.02 22.32
CA ALA A 510 -4.96 21.68 22.46
C ALA A 510 -4.21 23.01 22.38
N VAL A 511 -3.38 23.31 23.38
CA VAL A 511 -2.59 24.53 23.41
C VAL A 511 -1.82 24.61 22.11
N ASP A 512 -2.25 25.51 21.23
CA ASP A 512 -1.64 25.68 19.93
C ASP A 512 -0.26 26.29 20.15
N LYS A 513 0.76 25.43 20.12
CA LYS A 513 2.16 25.84 20.38
C LYS A 513 2.61 26.93 19.41
N THR A 514 2.16 26.90 18.17
CA THR A 514 2.52 27.92 17.18
C THR A 514 1.88 29.26 17.50
N ARG A 515 0.63 29.24 18.00
CA ARG A 515 -0.04 30.44 18.51
C ARG A 515 0.59 30.94 19.81
N ALA A 516 0.93 30.05 20.74
CA ALA A 516 1.60 30.41 21.98
C ALA A 516 3.00 31.01 21.73
N GLU A 517 3.75 30.49 20.75
CA GLU A 517 5.03 31.05 20.31
C GLU A 517 4.86 32.41 19.64
N ARG A 518 3.83 32.59 18.81
CA ARG A 518 3.47 33.88 18.20
C ARG A 518 3.05 34.90 19.25
N ASP A 519 2.20 34.51 20.19
CA ASP A 519 1.72 35.39 21.26
C ASP A 519 2.88 35.76 22.20
N LYS A 520 3.81 34.83 22.47
CA LYS A 520 5.08 35.12 23.14
C LYS A 520 5.90 36.14 22.35
N LEU A 521 6.03 35.98 21.03
CA LEU A 521 6.75 36.93 20.19
C LEU A 521 6.14 38.34 20.25
N TYR A 522 4.81 38.46 20.26
CA TYR A 522 4.13 39.75 20.41
C TYR A 522 4.32 40.37 21.80
N LEU A 523 4.27 39.56 22.85
CA LEU A 523 4.54 40.01 24.23
C LEU A 523 6.00 40.44 24.41
N ASP A 524 6.95 39.71 23.80
CA ASP A 524 8.39 40.01 23.85
C ASP A 524 8.74 41.33 23.14
N THR A 525 7.89 41.84 22.23
CA THR A 525 8.05 43.20 21.67
C THR A 525 7.79 44.32 22.68
N GLY A 526 7.16 44.01 23.82
CA GLY A 526 6.80 44.96 24.87
C GLY A 526 5.73 46.00 24.48
N ARG A 527 5.09 45.86 23.32
CA ARG A 527 4.08 46.82 22.81
C ARG A 527 2.65 46.32 22.91
N PHE A 528 2.44 45.02 23.10
CA PHE A 528 1.12 44.40 23.16
C PHE A 528 0.95 43.70 24.49
N ALA A 529 -0.25 43.80 25.06
CA ALA A 529 -0.65 43.05 26.26
C ALA A 529 -1.92 42.27 25.91
N LEU A 530 -2.01 41.02 26.36
CA LEU A 530 -3.20 40.20 26.14
C LEU A 530 -4.34 40.71 27.02
N THR A 531 -5.53 40.85 26.43
CA THR A 531 -6.73 41.29 27.13
C THR A 531 -7.37 40.15 27.91
N LYS A 532 -8.19 40.50 28.90
CA LYS A 532 -8.95 39.52 29.71
C LYS A 532 -9.83 38.63 28.85
N ASP A 533 -10.44 39.20 27.81
CA ASP A 533 -11.30 38.47 26.86
C ASP A 533 -10.49 37.46 26.04
N TYR A 534 -9.22 37.77 25.70
CA TYR A 534 -8.33 36.82 25.03
C TYR A 534 -8.03 35.60 25.91
N TYR A 535 -7.78 35.81 27.21
CA TYR A 535 -7.54 34.73 28.15
C TYR A 535 -8.78 33.83 28.34
N LYS A 536 -9.98 34.40 28.36
CA LYS A 536 -11.24 33.66 28.51
C LYS A 536 -11.67 32.95 27.25
N ASP A 537 -11.79 33.69 26.14
CA ASP A 537 -12.44 33.19 24.93
C ASP A 537 -11.49 32.36 24.07
N ILE A 538 -10.22 32.75 24.03
CA ILE A 538 -9.23 32.13 23.14
C ILE A 538 -8.46 31.04 23.87
N LEU A 539 -7.95 31.32 25.07
CA LEU A 539 -7.16 30.38 25.87
C LEU A 539 -7.99 29.52 26.84
N GLY A 540 -9.26 29.85 27.05
CA GLY A 540 -10.18 29.03 27.86
C GLY A 540 -9.92 29.09 29.37
N TYR A 541 -9.27 30.13 29.87
CA TYR A 541 -9.00 30.26 31.30
C TYR A 541 -10.22 30.71 32.08
N GLU A 542 -10.55 29.97 33.15
CA GLU A 542 -11.57 30.36 34.11
C GLU A 542 -10.98 31.18 35.26
N GLU A 543 -11.65 32.27 35.61
CA GLU A 543 -11.14 33.34 36.48
C GLU A 543 -10.84 32.90 37.93
N HIS A 544 -11.39 31.76 38.36
CA HIS A 544 -11.19 31.22 39.70
C HIS A 544 -9.97 30.31 39.83
N HIS A 545 -9.30 29.97 38.73
CA HIS A 545 -8.12 29.08 38.75
C HIS A 545 -6.78 29.83 38.89
N PHE A 546 -6.73 31.17 38.75
CA PHE A 546 -5.48 31.95 38.77
C PHE A 546 -5.65 33.38 39.32
N THR A 547 -4.61 33.94 39.93
CA THR A 547 -4.51 35.35 40.33
C THR A 547 -3.70 36.16 39.32
N ILE A 548 -4.26 37.26 38.81
CA ILE A 548 -3.59 38.19 37.89
C ILE A 548 -2.55 38.99 38.67
N ILE A 549 -1.28 38.90 38.28
CA ILE A 549 -0.21 39.78 38.78
C ILE A 549 -0.17 41.01 37.85
N GLU A 550 -0.34 42.22 38.39
CA GLU A 550 -0.20 43.45 37.60
C GLU A 550 1.23 43.59 37.06
N PRO A 551 1.42 43.90 35.76
CA PRO A 551 2.75 44.04 35.20
C PRO A 551 3.43 45.28 35.78
N ALA A 552 4.62 45.09 36.36
CA ALA A 552 5.46 46.19 36.83
C ALA A 552 5.83 47.13 35.67
N PRO A 553 5.98 48.45 35.92
CA PRO A 553 6.20 49.44 34.87
C PRO A 553 7.50 49.17 34.10
N HIS A 554 7.37 49.04 32.77
CA HIS A 554 8.46 48.79 31.85
C HIS A 554 9.48 49.95 31.86
N THR A 555 10.70 49.68 32.29
CA THR A 555 11.86 50.54 32.01
C THR A 555 12.43 50.13 30.64
N PRO A 556 12.65 51.06 29.68
CA PRO A 556 13.20 50.69 28.38
C PRO A 556 14.67 50.26 28.54
N LYS A 557 14.97 48.99 28.24
CA LYS A 557 16.35 48.53 28.06
C LYS A 557 16.82 48.93 26.65
N GLN A 558 17.76 49.85 26.57
CA GLN A 558 18.50 50.16 25.35
C GLN A 558 19.45 49.01 25.00
N GLY A 559 19.47 48.64 23.71
CA GLY A 559 20.56 47.89 23.09
C GLY A 559 20.50 46.37 23.21
N GLN A 560 19.59 45.74 22.47
CA GLN A 560 19.82 44.38 21.97
C GLN A 560 19.61 44.39 20.46
N GLU A 561 20.65 43.97 19.73
CA GLU A 561 20.60 43.75 18.29
C GLU A 561 19.47 42.77 17.95
N LEU A 562 18.76 43.07 16.85
CA LEU A 562 17.67 42.25 16.35
C LEU A 562 18.17 40.82 16.05
N PRO A 563 17.35 39.79 16.28
CA PRO A 563 17.71 38.43 15.89
C PRO A 563 17.95 38.37 14.37
N LEU A 564 19.00 37.65 13.97
CA LEU A 564 19.51 37.55 12.59
C LEU A 564 18.42 37.16 11.57
N SER A 565 17.38 36.44 12.00
CA SER A 565 16.22 36.07 11.18
C SER A 565 15.39 37.27 10.71
N LEU A 566 15.39 38.39 11.43
CA LEU A 566 14.68 39.62 11.05
C LEU A 566 15.52 40.52 10.13
N LEU A 567 16.85 40.40 10.20
CA LEU A 567 17.80 41.10 9.30
C LEU A 567 17.87 40.45 7.91
N LEU A 568 17.51 39.16 7.81
CA LEU A 568 17.48 38.41 6.55
C LEU A 568 16.14 38.49 5.80
N SER A 569 15.09 39.02 6.43
CA SER A 569 13.76 39.20 5.80
C SER A 569 13.57 40.56 5.10
N ASP A 570 14.59 41.41 5.09
CA ASP A 570 14.54 42.70 4.38
C ASP A 570 15.60 42.75 3.27
N SER A 571 15.19 42.32 2.07
CA SER A 571 15.86 42.74 0.83
C SER A 571 14.90 43.58 -0.02
N GLY A 572 14.33 44.63 0.57
CA GLY A 572 13.60 45.67 -0.14
C GLY A 572 14.35 47.00 -0.10
N LYS A 573 15.49 47.12 -0.79
CA LYS A 573 16.11 48.45 -0.97
C LYS A 573 15.17 49.34 -1.78
N ALA A 574 14.66 50.37 -1.11
CA ALA A 574 13.89 51.46 -1.66
C ALA A 574 14.59 52.12 -2.86
N GLY A 575 13.85 52.26 -3.96
CA GLY A 575 14.26 53.01 -5.14
C GLY A 575 13.14 53.09 -6.17
N HIS A 576 12.18 54.00 -5.95
CA HIS A 576 11.28 54.64 -6.93
C HIS A 576 10.82 53.82 -8.16
N ARG A 577 9.53 53.45 -8.20
CA ARG A 577 8.61 53.64 -9.36
C ARG A 577 7.16 53.24 -8.99
N PRO A 578 6.14 53.71 -9.73
CA PRO A 578 4.82 54.04 -9.20
C PRO A 578 3.90 52.83 -9.12
N LYS A 579 2.83 53.02 -8.34
CA LYS A 579 1.66 52.14 -8.23
C LYS A 579 1.20 51.66 -9.59
N ASP A 580 1.15 50.35 -9.77
CA ASP A 580 0.22 49.70 -10.68
C ASP A 580 -0.43 48.52 -9.94
N ASP A 581 -1.76 48.57 -9.89
CA ASP A 581 -2.66 47.51 -9.43
C ASP A 581 -2.49 46.30 -10.34
N HIS A 582 -1.78 45.27 -9.90
CA HIS A 582 -1.95 43.93 -10.47
C HIS A 582 -1.94 42.84 -9.40
N ASN A 583 -2.96 42.00 -9.55
CA ASN A 583 -3.33 40.84 -8.76
C ASN A 583 -2.24 39.76 -8.88
N HIS A 584 -1.40 39.58 -7.87
CA HIS A 584 -0.40 38.50 -7.85
C HIS A 584 -1.01 37.21 -7.30
N SER A 585 -1.60 36.42 -8.18
CA SER A 585 -1.89 35.00 -7.98
C SER A 585 -1.05 34.16 -8.95
N HIS A 586 0.27 34.27 -8.90
CA HIS A 586 1.22 33.33 -9.51
C HIS A 586 2.60 33.65 -8.94
N ASP A 587 3.15 32.76 -8.11
CA ASP A 587 4.58 32.44 -7.98
C ASP A 587 4.78 31.50 -6.78
N ASP A 588 4.28 30.27 -6.92
CA ASP A 588 4.78 29.10 -6.21
C ASP A 588 4.87 27.97 -7.26
N GLU A 589 5.70 28.17 -8.29
CA GLU A 589 6.06 27.05 -9.16
C GLU A 589 7.00 26.11 -8.37
N PRO A 590 6.62 24.84 -8.17
CA PRO A 590 7.49 23.90 -7.48
C PRO A 590 8.79 23.70 -8.26
N LEU A 591 9.92 23.68 -7.55
CA LEU A 591 11.24 23.39 -8.10
C LEU A 591 11.19 22.20 -9.05
N THR A 592 11.67 22.38 -10.28
CA THR A 592 11.72 21.29 -11.26
C THR A 592 12.56 20.11 -10.73
N GLU A 593 12.30 18.90 -11.21
CA GLU A 593 12.94 17.68 -10.70
C GLU A 593 14.48 17.71 -10.80
N LYS A 594 15.04 18.43 -11.79
CA LYS A 594 16.48 18.69 -11.88
C LYS A 594 16.98 19.69 -10.82
N GLN A 595 16.23 20.74 -10.52
CA GLN A 595 16.56 21.70 -9.45
C GLN A 595 16.47 21.05 -8.06
N ARG A 596 15.49 20.16 -7.82
CA ARG A 596 15.44 19.34 -6.59
C ARG A 596 16.65 18.42 -6.48
N LYS A 597 17.10 17.78 -7.57
CA LYS A 597 18.29 16.93 -7.55
C LYS A 597 19.56 17.71 -7.21
N ILE A 598 19.73 18.92 -7.76
CA ILE A 598 20.87 19.78 -7.46
C ILE A 598 20.81 20.30 -6.01
N ALA A 599 19.63 20.72 -5.54
CA ALA A 599 19.42 21.18 -4.17
C ALA A 599 19.64 20.07 -3.14
N ASN A 600 19.14 18.85 -3.42
CA ASN A 600 19.38 17.68 -2.57
C ASN A 600 20.86 17.31 -2.54
N ALA A 601 21.56 17.31 -3.69
CA ALA A 601 22.99 17.02 -3.73
C ALA A 601 23.83 18.02 -2.92
N LYS A 602 23.46 19.31 -2.93
CA LYS A 602 24.11 20.32 -2.08
C LYS A 602 23.73 20.18 -0.60
N GLY A 603 22.47 19.82 -0.32
CA GLY A 603 21.99 19.50 1.01
C GLY A 603 22.75 18.31 1.62
N ASP A 604 22.99 17.26 0.84
CA ASP A 604 23.72 16.07 1.25
C ASP A 604 25.21 16.38 1.53
N ILE A 605 25.83 17.30 0.78
CA ILE A 605 27.22 17.76 1.01
C ILE A 605 27.32 18.61 2.29
N ILE A 606 26.33 19.46 2.55
CA ILE A 606 26.29 20.26 3.78
C ILE A 606 26.01 19.35 4.99
N GLN A 607 25.14 18.35 4.81
CA GLN A 607 24.81 17.37 5.84
C GLN A 607 26.02 16.49 6.18
N SER A 608 26.79 16.04 5.18
CA SER A 608 28.03 15.30 5.43
C SER A 608 29.11 16.17 6.08
N LEU A 609 29.22 17.45 5.70
CA LEU A 609 30.11 18.39 6.38
C LEU A 609 29.74 18.59 7.86
N LEU A 610 28.45 18.60 8.15
CA LEU A 610 27.92 18.73 9.52
C LEU A 610 28.25 17.48 10.33
N ASP A 611 28.04 16.29 9.76
CA ASP A 611 28.32 15.01 10.43
C ASP A 611 29.84 14.81 10.68
N ASP A 612 30.69 15.34 9.80
CA ASP A 612 32.16 15.29 9.92
C ASP A 612 32.77 16.45 10.75
N SER A 613 31.94 17.33 11.33
CA SER A 613 32.41 18.46 12.13
C SER A 613 32.27 18.20 13.63
N THR A 614 33.33 18.51 14.38
CA THR A 614 33.38 18.19 15.82
C THR A 614 32.76 19.28 16.70
N ASP A 615 32.79 20.53 16.25
CA ASP A 615 32.13 21.67 16.88
C ASP A 615 31.71 22.72 15.85
N PHE A 616 30.99 23.74 16.30
CA PHE A 616 30.43 24.78 15.44
C PHE A 616 31.50 25.64 14.75
N ALA A 617 32.63 25.88 15.43
CA ALA A 617 33.73 26.68 14.86
C ALA A 617 34.51 25.91 13.78
N ASP A 618 34.62 24.59 13.91
CA ASP A 618 35.15 23.66 12.92
C ASP A 618 34.23 23.58 11.68
N PHE A 619 32.91 23.49 11.90
CA PHE A 619 31.92 23.53 10.82
C PHE A 619 31.96 24.85 10.03
N GLU A 620 32.02 26.00 10.71
CA GLU A 620 32.06 27.31 10.06
C GLU A 620 33.31 27.50 9.20
N LYS A 621 34.47 27.02 9.66
CA LYS A 621 35.71 27.01 8.87
C LYS A 621 35.62 26.09 7.66
N LYS A 622 35.01 24.92 7.80
CA LYS A 622 34.83 23.96 6.69
C LYS A 622 33.83 24.47 5.66
N LEU A 623 32.76 25.13 6.10
CA LEU A 623 31.78 25.77 5.23
C LEU A 623 32.39 26.93 4.42
N ALA A 624 33.27 27.72 5.04
CA ALA A 624 33.93 28.86 4.38
C ALA A 624 34.86 28.46 3.22
N VAL A 625 35.31 27.20 3.17
CA VAL A 625 36.18 26.66 2.12
C VAL A 625 35.40 25.86 1.06
N LEU A 626 34.10 25.64 1.27
CA LEU A 626 33.24 24.86 0.37
C LEU A 626 32.91 25.68 -0.90
N SER A 627 33.65 25.47 -1.99
CA SER A 627 33.25 25.95 -3.32
C SER A 627 32.39 24.90 -4.03
N PHE A 628 31.27 25.34 -4.59
CA PHE A 628 30.51 24.52 -5.53
C PHE A 628 31.02 24.82 -6.93
N ASP A 629 32.04 24.10 -7.38
CA ASP A 629 32.52 24.19 -8.75
C ASP A 629 31.49 23.54 -9.68
N ASN A 630 30.49 24.30 -10.15
CA ASN A 630 29.58 23.84 -11.21
C ASN A 630 29.03 25.04 -12.01
N ASP A 631 29.77 25.37 -13.08
CA ASP A 631 29.41 26.34 -14.13
C ASP A 631 28.05 26.04 -14.80
N GLU A 632 27.49 24.83 -14.65
CA GLU A 632 26.19 24.44 -15.22
C GLU A 632 25.01 25.26 -14.69
N PHE A 633 24.98 25.60 -13.39
CA PHE A 633 23.85 26.36 -12.82
C PHE A 633 23.84 27.81 -13.28
N VAL A 634 25.01 28.44 -13.35
CA VAL A 634 25.16 29.81 -13.87
C VAL A 634 24.86 29.79 -15.37
N ALA A 635 25.34 28.81 -16.12
CA ALA A 635 25.03 28.68 -17.54
C ALA A 635 23.53 28.49 -17.79
N GLU A 636 22.84 27.72 -16.96
CA GLU A 636 21.40 27.46 -17.10
C GLU A 636 20.54 28.66 -16.70
N LEU A 637 20.89 29.37 -15.62
CA LEU A 637 20.27 30.65 -15.27
C LEU A 637 20.53 31.73 -16.32
N THR A 638 21.73 31.75 -16.92
CA THR A 638 22.05 32.68 -18.01
C THR A 638 21.24 32.33 -19.25
N LYS A 639 21.01 31.04 -19.52
CA LYS A 639 20.21 30.55 -20.65
C LYS A 639 18.72 30.80 -20.45
N GLN A 640 18.20 30.63 -19.23
CA GLN A 640 16.83 31.01 -18.85
C GLN A 640 16.64 32.52 -18.91
N GLY A 641 17.57 33.30 -18.36
CA GLY A 641 17.56 34.76 -18.43
C GLY A 641 17.63 35.28 -19.87
N MET A 642 18.46 34.67 -20.74
CA MET A 642 18.49 34.99 -22.17
C MET A 642 17.20 34.58 -22.89
N SER A 643 16.60 33.44 -22.54
CA SER A 643 15.33 32.97 -23.13
C SER A 643 14.17 33.89 -22.77
N GLU A 644 14.07 34.31 -21.50
CA GLU A 644 13.04 35.23 -21.01
C GLU A 644 13.24 36.64 -21.60
N PHE A 645 14.48 37.11 -21.70
CA PHE A 645 14.82 38.37 -22.36
C PHE A 645 14.47 38.36 -23.86
N LEU A 646 14.70 37.23 -24.56
CA LEU A 646 14.33 37.06 -25.96
C LEU A 646 12.81 37.01 -26.18
N LYS A 647 12.05 36.36 -25.27
CA LYS A 647 10.58 36.39 -25.28
C LYS A 647 10.03 37.80 -25.07
N GLY A 648 10.64 38.56 -24.15
CA GLY A 648 10.31 39.96 -23.90
C GLY A 648 10.63 40.90 -25.08
N LEU A 649 11.64 40.56 -25.89
CA LEU A 649 12.01 41.30 -27.11
C LEU A 649 11.15 40.95 -28.33
N SER A 650 10.57 39.75 -28.39
CA SER A 650 9.77 39.30 -29.54
C SER A 650 8.32 39.78 -29.54
N GLY A 651 7.84 40.45 -28.48
CA GLY A 651 6.55 41.14 -28.47
C GLY A 651 5.34 40.30 -28.88
N VAL A 652 5.35 38.98 -28.59
CA VAL A 652 4.18 38.13 -28.82
C VAL A 652 3.36 38.09 -27.54
N GLU A 653 2.28 38.87 -27.52
CA GLU A 653 1.17 38.68 -26.58
C GLU A 653 0.65 37.25 -26.74
N ASN A 654 0.67 36.46 -25.66
CA ASN A 654 -0.09 35.22 -25.61
C ASN A 654 -1.53 35.55 -25.18
N ASP A 655 -2.46 35.47 -26.13
CA ASP A 655 -3.88 35.22 -25.85
C ASP A 655 -4.03 33.82 -25.23
N GLY A 656 -4.75 33.73 -24.10
CA GLY A 656 -5.19 32.47 -23.48
C GLY A 656 -5.15 32.47 -21.97
#